data_AF-J2N0C7-F1
#
_entry.id   AF-J2N0C7-F1
#
_cell.length_a   1.000
_cell.length_b   1.000
_cell.length_c   1.000
_cell.angle_alpha   90.00
_cell.angle_beta   90.00
_cell.angle_gamma   90.00
#
_symmetry.space_group_name_H-M   'P 1'
#
loop_
_entity.id
_entity.type
_entity.pdbx_description
1 polymer ?
#
loop_
_entity_poly.entity_id
_entity_poly.type
_entity_poly.pdbx_seq_one_letter_code
_entity_poly.pdbx_strand_id
1 'polypeptide(L)'
;MKNAASAFSSLNFLRKWGVAAVIFFSLAKVGAAPLDDVGPPPPTDPSAFYNPPADPKAALDALEALPEANQGSFALPNGVFGDRVTPRADNVLPPNVQTSFNFPTNGKPSPLFGALPFTQQLLLFEEFGTEKLDPTIPAPPLTFPVPTVGPAPAQDPNSVARSAPAGAALDAFMRQPGLFPFPSQFSNVLDRNPWKAQIETFLNRHPVGSPAEGRPPGKGWSHQRWNEFYPQVAYKTVQVGARVNTGMRDRRQLHNYAVGEFGPGGLYYQTSDIPTTTGTTKGIDTRFHPNFPLQNHNALWTFDGTFPAKLLMVRYGQPVLMRHYNALPIDPAANMGFGLHTISTHEHNGHSPAESDGYTNAFFFPGQYYDYRWPLQLAGYDTINTKAEDPRAAFPCAPGETLYVNDTSPGLKTCDNGTIKIRGDWRETMSTHWFHDHMLDFTAQNVYKGNAVMMNYYSALDRGNEALEDGVNLRLPSGSALPWGNRDYDVNLVIADKAWDANGQLWFNPFNTDGFLGDQILVNWQYEPRLKVRARSYRFRILNGSVSRYFKIAVVREIVGNGGEFQGPKGSGVSYARVPFHMIGNDGNIMEHAVPFDGSMDLDGDGDKQRHNAILPTQAIAERYDIIINFAKNGIKPGDKLYFVNLMEHQTGKGPEKEEVSLAEVLSEEYKAEIKQTSDGPKWDKGDPVVGKFLQLVVQPYTGQDVSLNPADYEPAKPGKAAGKKMIPLTIDRDSVTDQAKLKLARHREFIFGRSDGTDEAPWTVKTDGGFGYAMDPRRISAAPQLANGPTDAGFSGDGTLEVWKIKNGGNGWSHPVHVHFEEGIILSRDGKAPPEWEKWARKDVYRIGQEIDSSVDVDMAIHFREFAGTFVEHCHNTQHEDNSMLLRWDIEHPGQFQLMPTPLPGWDGVTYVASAALPTFRTGGDDENHEGDNQKPVANPDSATSNNGQPVTINVLANDTDPDGNLPLKVVDLNQPDSGKGMVSTDGVRVIYTPPATIPEPFTATFTYNASDAKDAVSNPATVSVAVSAPAVNEDLVVTSAVVTARSNSRYTWDLSGTTSRGTGNTITATASTTAGPLNLGTASLVPIGTGARWRISVTTTGSGPSPNPTITIKSAFGKTVTVPIVSH
;
A
#
# COMPACT_ATOMS: atom_id res chain seq x y z
N MET A 1 50.52 -34.30 10.56
CA MET A 1 51.82 -34.65 11.16
C MET A 1 51.93 -33.98 12.53
N LYS A 2 52.67 -34.60 13.46
CA LYS A 2 53.43 -34.05 14.60
C LYS A 2 53.24 -32.53 14.89
N ASN A 3 52.70 -32.14 16.04
CA ASN A 3 53.34 -32.02 17.37
C ASN A 3 54.30 -30.80 17.50
N ALA A 4 54.49 -30.13 18.66
CA ALA A 4 53.68 -29.94 19.88
C ALA A 4 54.45 -29.04 20.89
N ALA A 5 53.73 -28.14 21.60
CA ALA A 5 54.05 -27.64 22.97
C ALA A 5 55.43 -26.93 23.20
N SER A 6 55.83 -26.46 24.40
CA SER A 6 55.26 -26.49 25.77
C SER A 6 55.78 -25.35 26.68
N ALA A 7 55.04 -25.01 27.75
CA ALA A 7 55.44 -24.42 29.06
C ALA A 7 54.18 -23.76 29.70
N PHE A 8 53.49 -24.19 30.77
CA PHE A 8 53.73 -24.94 32.02
C PHE A 8 54.42 -24.20 33.19
N SER A 9 53.64 -23.90 34.25
CA SER A 9 54.06 -24.03 35.65
C SER A 9 52.86 -24.31 36.59
N SER A 10 53.13 -24.82 37.80
CA SER A 10 52.18 -25.45 38.75
C SER A 10 52.63 -25.24 40.21
N LEU A 11 51.82 -25.38 41.28
CA LEU A 11 50.38 -25.71 41.51
C LEU A 11 49.92 -24.83 42.73
N ASN A 12 49.00 -25.10 43.69
CA ASN A 12 48.23 -26.26 44.16
C ASN A 12 47.03 -25.84 45.08
N PHE A 13 46.28 -26.85 45.55
CA PHE A 13 45.55 -26.95 46.84
C PHE A 13 44.07 -26.53 47.03
N LEU A 14 43.23 -27.59 47.07
CA LEU A 14 42.12 -27.89 48.04
C LEU A 14 40.82 -27.04 48.06
N ARG A 15 39.63 -27.55 48.44
CA ARG A 15 39.06 -28.94 48.43
C ARG A 15 37.55 -28.94 48.84
N LYS A 16 36.61 -29.00 47.89
CA LYS A 16 35.13 -29.17 48.14
C LYS A 16 34.52 -27.99 48.95
N TRP A 17 33.21 -27.76 49.04
CA TRP A 17 32.00 -28.53 48.70
C TRP A 17 31.16 -27.80 47.62
N GLY A 18 30.20 -28.52 47.01
CA GLY A 18 29.20 -27.92 46.14
C GLY A 18 27.87 -27.68 46.86
N VAL A 19 27.21 -26.57 46.55
CA VAL A 19 25.80 -26.30 46.84
C VAL A 19 25.17 -25.80 45.55
N ALA A 20 24.03 -26.37 45.16
CA ALA A 20 23.32 -25.95 43.96
C ALA A 20 22.54 -24.65 44.22
N ALA A 21 22.94 -23.56 43.57
CA ALA A 21 22.18 -22.31 43.58
C ALA A 21 20.99 -22.44 42.61
N VAL A 22 19.82 -22.79 43.14
CA VAL A 22 18.55 -22.70 42.38
C VAL A 22 18.20 -21.22 42.24
N ILE A 23 18.59 -20.62 41.12
CA ILE A 23 18.15 -19.28 40.75
C ILE A 23 16.69 -19.39 40.30
N PHE A 24 15.78 -19.09 41.23
CA PHE A 24 14.40 -18.76 40.86
C PHE A 24 14.42 -17.46 40.06
N PHE A 25 14.44 -17.58 38.73
CA PHE A 25 13.96 -16.52 37.86
C PHE A 25 12.47 -16.34 38.14
N SER A 26 12.14 -15.31 38.92
CA SER A 26 10.78 -14.77 38.92
C SER A 26 10.50 -14.29 37.50
N LEU A 27 9.64 -15.00 36.78
CA LEU A 27 9.04 -14.55 35.53
C LEU A 27 8.18 -13.31 35.81
N ALA A 28 8.83 -12.16 35.93
CA ALA A 28 8.17 -10.89 35.69
C ALA A 28 7.60 -10.98 34.27
N LYS A 29 6.27 -10.88 34.15
CA LYS A 29 5.64 -10.66 32.86
C LYS A 29 6.17 -9.32 32.36
N VAL A 30 7.11 -9.36 31.41
CA VAL A 30 7.36 -8.22 30.53
C VAL A 30 6.04 -8.03 29.80
N GLY A 31 5.34 -6.93 30.10
CA GLY A 31 4.17 -6.55 29.32
C GLY A 31 4.60 -6.38 27.87
N ALA A 32 3.71 -6.71 26.92
CA ALA A 32 3.99 -6.39 25.53
C ALA A 32 4.31 -4.88 25.43
N ALA A 33 5.40 -4.53 24.75
CA ALA A 33 5.54 -3.15 24.31
C ALA A 33 4.36 -2.86 23.36
N PRO A 34 3.75 -1.66 23.41
CA PRO A 34 2.59 -1.35 22.58
C PRO A 34 2.89 -1.57 21.09
N LEU A 35 1.91 -2.12 20.37
CA LEU A 35 1.99 -2.45 18.96
C LEU A 35 1.93 -1.19 18.09
N ASP A 36 3.07 -0.50 18.05
CA ASP A 36 3.32 0.79 17.40
C ASP A 36 2.54 1.98 17.99
N ASP A 37 3.13 3.17 17.89
CA ASP A 37 2.50 4.41 18.35
C ASP A 37 1.69 5.04 17.21
N VAL A 38 0.38 4.77 17.21
CA VAL A 38 -0.59 5.29 16.22
C VAL A 38 -1.30 6.57 16.68
N GLY A 39 -0.83 7.23 17.75
CA GLY A 39 -1.29 8.58 18.08
C GLY A 39 -0.85 9.61 17.02
N PRO A 40 -1.47 10.79 16.93
CA PRO A 40 -1.04 11.83 15.99
C PRO A 40 0.44 12.22 16.23
N PRO A 41 1.16 12.72 15.21
CA PRO A 41 2.54 13.17 15.39
C PRO A 41 2.62 14.34 16.38
N PRO A 42 3.60 14.35 17.31
CA PRO A 42 3.69 15.40 18.32
C PRO A 42 3.96 16.77 17.67
N PRO A 43 3.61 17.91 18.31
CA PRO A 43 3.78 19.24 17.71
C PRO A 43 5.22 19.70 17.39
N THR A 44 6.22 18.85 17.65
CA THR A 44 7.63 19.04 17.27
C THR A 44 8.08 18.16 16.10
N ASP A 45 7.20 17.28 15.60
CA ASP A 45 7.43 16.47 14.42
C ASP A 45 7.16 17.30 13.14
N PRO A 46 7.97 17.18 12.08
CA PRO A 46 7.73 17.93 10.83
C PRO A 46 6.38 17.63 10.17
N SER A 47 5.78 16.45 10.44
CA SER A 47 4.50 15.99 9.89
C SER A 47 3.31 16.17 10.85
N ALA A 48 3.40 17.10 11.81
CA ALA A 48 2.40 17.34 12.86
C ALA A 48 0.95 17.55 12.36
N PHE A 49 -0.03 17.03 13.11
CA PHE A 49 -1.45 17.32 13.01
C PHE A 49 -1.75 18.85 13.06
N TYR A 50 -2.41 19.43 12.06
CA TYR A 50 -2.88 20.82 12.07
C TYR A 50 -4.38 20.89 12.36
N ASN A 51 -4.82 21.90 13.14
CA ASN A 51 -6.25 22.13 13.33
C ASN A 51 -6.90 22.57 11.99
N PRO A 52 -8.16 22.18 11.70
CA PRO A 52 -8.90 22.72 10.57
C PRO A 52 -8.93 24.26 10.59
N PRO A 53 -8.85 24.93 9.43
CA PRO A 53 -8.96 26.39 9.36
C PRO A 53 -10.28 26.90 9.93
N ALA A 54 -10.25 28.02 10.67
CA ALA A 54 -11.43 28.63 11.28
C ALA A 54 -12.43 29.19 10.26
N ASP A 55 -11.97 29.48 9.04
CA ASP A 55 -12.78 29.70 7.85
C ASP A 55 -12.31 28.70 6.77
N PRO A 56 -12.99 27.56 6.59
CA PRO A 56 -12.62 26.57 5.59
C PRO A 56 -12.69 27.11 4.16
N LYS A 57 -13.60 28.04 3.87
CA LYS A 57 -13.70 28.63 2.53
C LYS A 57 -12.51 29.53 2.25
N ALA A 58 -12.20 30.48 3.14
CA ALA A 58 -11.04 31.35 2.95
C ALA A 58 -9.71 30.56 2.87
N ALA A 59 -9.66 29.36 3.47
CA ALA A 59 -8.51 28.47 3.34
C ALA A 59 -8.46 27.71 2.00
N LEU A 60 -9.61 27.34 1.41
CA LEU A 60 -9.70 26.80 0.05
C LEU A 60 -9.35 27.88 -0.99
N ASP A 61 -9.96 29.06 -0.89
CA ASP A 61 -9.70 30.23 -1.72
C ASP A 61 -8.19 30.64 -1.65
N ALA A 62 -7.53 30.42 -0.51
CA ALA A 62 -6.11 30.71 -0.32
C ALA A 62 -5.16 29.70 -1.01
N LEU A 63 -5.61 28.50 -1.39
CA LEU A 63 -4.76 27.54 -2.11
C LEU A 63 -4.41 28.03 -3.52
N GLU A 64 -5.33 28.75 -4.17
CA GLU A 64 -5.13 29.33 -5.51
C GLU A 64 -3.99 30.37 -5.56
N ALA A 65 -3.64 30.95 -4.40
CA ALA A 65 -2.56 31.94 -4.27
C ALA A 65 -1.18 31.31 -3.96
N LEU A 66 -1.10 29.98 -3.82
CA LEU A 66 0.14 29.26 -3.56
C LEU A 66 0.77 28.70 -4.85
N PRO A 67 2.11 28.57 -4.94
CA PRO A 67 2.77 27.86 -6.05
C PRO A 67 2.27 26.41 -6.23
N GLU A 68 2.48 25.82 -7.41
CA GLU A 68 2.21 24.40 -7.67
C GLU A 68 2.92 23.50 -6.62
N ALA A 69 2.22 22.49 -6.10
CA ALA A 69 2.72 21.65 -5.00
C ALA A 69 3.89 20.73 -5.39
N ASN A 70 4.12 20.52 -6.69
CA ASN A 70 5.24 19.80 -7.29
C ASN A 70 6.35 20.73 -7.82
N GLN A 71 6.29 22.06 -7.61
CA GLN A 71 7.28 23.04 -8.13
C GLN A 71 8.74 22.65 -7.83
N GLY A 72 9.01 21.99 -6.69
CA GLY A 72 10.34 21.51 -6.31
C GLY A 72 10.99 20.55 -7.32
N SER A 73 10.18 19.86 -8.14
CA SER A 73 10.65 18.98 -9.22
C SER A 73 11.27 19.73 -10.40
N PHE A 74 10.88 21.00 -10.65
CA PHE A 74 11.39 21.82 -11.76
C PHE A 74 12.57 22.73 -11.36
N ALA A 75 13.33 22.39 -10.31
CA ALA A 75 14.44 23.22 -9.87
C ALA A 75 15.57 23.29 -10.93
N LEU A 76 15.94 24.51 -11.31
CA LEU A 76 16.88 24.83 -12.37
C LEU A 76 18.12 25.59 -11.84
N PRO A 77 19.18 25.77 -12.65
CA PRO A 77 20.41 26.41 -12.21
C PRO A 77 20.20 27.83 -11.67
N ASN A 78 20.97 28.19 -10.64
CA ASN A 78 20.96 29.50 -9.96
C ASN A 78 19.69 29.79 -9.11
N GLY A 79 18.92 28.76 -8.73
CA GLY A 79 17.72 28.92 -7.89
C GLY A 79 16.49 29.42 -8.65
N VAL A 80 16.50 29.27 -9.98
CA VAL A 80 15.30 29.40 -10.82
C VAL A 80 14.46 28.13 -10.65
N PHE A 81 13.15 28.24 -10.73
CA PHE A 81 12.25 27.11 -10.94
C PHE A 81 11.64 27.23 -12.34
N GLY A 82 11.61 26.12 -13.06
CA GLY A 82 10.84 25.98 -14.29
C GLY A 82 9.39 25.61 -14.00
N ASP A 83 8.70 25.22 -15.07
CA ASP A 83 7.29 24.82 -15.10
C ASP A 83 7.12 23.51 -15.92
N ARG A 84 5.86 23.14 -16.19
CA ARG A 84 5.46 22.00 -17.04
C ARG A 84 6.01 22.06 -18.48
N VAL A 85 6.52 23.20 -18.97
CA VAL A 85 7.16 23.32 -20.30
C VAL A 85 8.62 22.83 -20.26
N THR A 86 9.30 22.92 -19.11
CA THR A 86 10.69 22.48 -18.93
C THR A 86 10.94 21.03 -19.42
N PRO A 87 10.19 20.00 -18.98
CA PRO A 87 10.34 18.64 -19.50
C PRO A 87 9.85 18.46 -20.95
N ARG A 88 9.22 19.45 -21.58
CA ARG A 88 8.70 19.38 -22.96
C ARG A 88 9.67 19.97 -23.99
N ALA A 89 10.77 20.59 -23.54
CA ALA A 89 11.71 21.34 -24.39
C ALA A 89 12.37 20.51 -25.50
N ASP A 90 12.72 19.26 -25.21
CA ASP A 90 13.41 18.34 -26.15
C ASP A 90 12.45 17.47 -26.99
N ASN A 91 11.16 17.84 -27.09
CA ASN A 91 10.20 17.04 -27.89
C ASN A 91 10.48 17.19 -29.39
N VAL A 92 10.50 16.07 -30.11
CA VAL A 92 10.79 16.04 -31.55
C VAL A 92 9.63 16.54 -32.43
N LEU A 93 8.42 16.68 -31.88
CA LEU A 93 7.23 17.22 -32.56
C LEU A 93 6.51 18.28 -31.70
N PRO A 94 7.13 19.47 -31.51
CA PRO A 94 6.49 20.60 -30.83
C PRO A 94 5.26 21.11 -31.63
N PRO A 95 4.33 21.85 -30.99
CA PRO A 95 3.02 22.18 -31.59
C PRO A 95 3.07 22.86 -32.97
N ASN A 96 4.13 23.60 -33.30
CA ASN A 96 4.30 24.27 -34.58
C ASN A 96 4.74 23.37 -35.76
N VAL A 97 5.02 22.08 -35.51
CA VAL A 97 5.30 21.07 -36.56
C VAL A 97 4.40 19.83 -36.46
N GLN A 98 3.40 19.85 -35.57
CA GLN A 98 2.36 18.84 -35.47
C GLN A 98 1.40 18.87 -36.66
N THR A 99 0.88 17.71 -37.06
CA THR A 99 0.12 17.53 -38.32
C THR A 99 -1.38 17.32 -38.13
N SER A 100 -1.91 17.64 -36.94
CA SER A 100 -3.36 17.60 -36.60
C SER A 100 -4.08 16.28 -36.97
N PHE A 101 -3.40 15.14 -36.87
CA PHE A 101 -3.98 13.82 -37.06
C PHE A 101 -4.30 13.15 -35.72
N ASN A 102 -5.27 12.23 -35.70
CA ASN A 102 -5.70 11.61 -34.45
C ASN A 102 -4.78 10.44 -34.03
N PHE A 103 -4.12 9.79 -35.01
CA PHE A 103 -3.31 8.58 -34.83
C PHE A 103 -1.94 8.69 -35.53
N PRO A 104 -0.81 8.51 -34.80
CA PRO A 104 -0.72 8.71 -33.35
C PRO A 104 -0.99 10.20 -33.03
N THR A 105 -1.44 10.53 -31.83
CA THR A 105 -2.12 11.83 -31.58
C THR A 105 -1.25 13.07 -31.86
N ASN A 106 -1.66 13.81 -32.90
CA ASN A 106 -1.01 14.91 -33.64
C ASN A 106 0.35 14.59 -34.31
N GLY A 107 0.77 13.33 -34.30
CA GLY A 107 2.00 12.82 -34.91
C GLY A 107 1.80 12.32 -36.35
N LYS A 108 2.74 11.47 -36.78
CA LYS A 108 2.75 10.80 -38.10
C LYS A 108 2.79 9.29 -37.90
N PRO A 109 2.25 8.48 -38.83
CA PRO A 109 2.25 7.02 -38.74
C PRO A 109 3.61 6.42 -38.39
N SER A 110 3.64 5.56 -37.39
CA SER A 110 4.86 4.96 -36.82
C SER A 110 5.55 4.02 -37.83
N PRO A 111 6.81 4.26 -38.23
CA PRO A 111 7.50 3.44 -39.23
C PRO A 111 7.87 2.06 -38.69
N LEU A 112 7.52 0.98 -39.40
CA LEU A 112 7.73 -0.41 -38.95
C LEU A 112 9.16 -0.97 -39.17
N PHE A 113 10.08 -0.23 -39.80
CA PHE A 113 11.47 -0.69 -40.07
C PHE A 113 11.62 -2.07 -40.75
N GLY A 114 10.59 -2.55 -41.45
CA GLY A 114 10.57 -3.91 -42.02
C GLY A 114 10.36 -5.03 -40.98
N ALA A 115 9.82 -4.73 -39.80
CA ALA A 115 9.20 -5.72 -38.94
C ALA A 115 8.01 -6.38 -39.63
N LEU A 116 7.67 -7.60 -39.20
CA LEU A 116 6.56 -8.37 -39.74
C LEU A 116 5.77 -9.00 -38.59
N PRO A 117 4.42 -8.94 -38.62
CA PRO A 117 3.53 -9.60 -37.67
C PRO A 117 3.96 -11.02 -37.29
N PHE A 118 3.97 -11.30 -35.98
CA PHE A 118 4.19 -12.61 -35.37
C PHE A 118 5.58 -13.24 -35.62
N THR A 119 6.52 -12.48 -36.21
CA THR A 119 7.88 -12.99 -36.53
C THR A 119 8.86 -12.98 -35.36
N GLN A 120 8.53 -12.37 -34.22
CA GLN A 120 9.27 -12.50 -32.96
C GLN A 120 8.51 -13.31 -31.89
N GLN A 121 9.21 -14.10 -31.08
CA GLN A 121 8.68 -14.74 -29.87
C GLN A 121 8.42 -13.71 -28.75
N LEU A 122 7.28 -13.85 -28.06
CA LEU A 122 6.92 -13.10 -26.86
C LEU A 122 7.93 -13.34 -25.72
N LEU A 123 8.43 -12.26 -25.14
CA LEU A 123 9.17 -12.23 -23.89
C LEU A 123 8.17 -12.40 -22.75
N LEU A 124 8.32 -13.48 -21.99
CA LEU A 124 7.64 -13.63 -20.70
C LEU A 124 8.36 -12.80 -19.64
N PHE A 125 7.58 -12.35 -18.66
CA PHE A 125 8.04 -11.47 -17.59
C PHE A 125 9.24 -12.03 -16.79
N GLU A 126 10.19 -11.15 -16.46
CA GLU A 126 11.37 -11.42 -15.64
C GLU A 126 11.09 -11.04 -14.17
N GLU A 127 11.14 -12.00 -13.27
CA GLU A 127 10.89 -11.80 -11.84
C GLU A 127 11.98 -10.90 -11.22
N PHE A 128 11.61 -10.01 -10.29
CA PHE A 128 12.59 -9.31 -9.47
C PHE A 128 13.39 -10.27 -8.58
N GLY A 129 12.71 -11.28 -8.03
CA GLY A 129 13.15 -12.17 -6.96
C GLY A 129 13.40 -11.45 -5.64
N THR A 130 12.68 -11.85 -4.60
CA THR A 130 12.86 -11.33 -3.25
C THR A 130 13.94 -12.09 -2.50
N GLU A 131 14.70 -11.38 -1.66
CA GLU A 131 15.72 -11.93 -0.76
C GLU A 131 15.20 -11.78 0.69
N LYS A 132 15.61 -12.66 1.61
CA LYS A 132 15.30 -12.50 3.03
C LYS A 132 15.86 -11.16 3.53
N LEU A 133 15.04 -10.34 4.20
CA LEU A 133 15.55 -9.15 4.87
C LEU A 133 16.32 -9.58 6.13
N ASP A 134 17.64 -9.41 6.12
CA ASP A 134 18.51 -9.89 7.19
C ASP A 134 19.38 -8.76 7.78
N PRO A 135 19.14 -8.34 9.04
CA PRO A 135 19.86 -7.26 9.69
C PRO A 135 21.30 -7.63 10.08
N THR A 136 21.75 -8.87 9.84
CA THR A 136 23.14 -9.28 10.07
C THR A 136 24.05 -9.09 8.84
N ILE A 137 23.49 -8.70 7.69
CA ILE A 137 24.27 -8.39 6.49
C ILE A 137 25.12 -7.12 6.75
N PRO A 138 26.46 -7.19 6.58
CA PRO A 138 27.33 -6.03 6.78
C PRO A 138 27.13 -4.98 5.68
N ALA A 139 27.50 -3.73 5.98
CA ALA A 139 27.43 -2.63 5.02
C ALA A 139 28.18 -2.98 3.71
N PRO A 140 27.51 -2.89 2.54
CA PRO A 140 28.08 -3.27 1.26
C PRO A 140 29.11 -2.23 0.75
N PRO A 141 30.14 -2.65 0.00
CA PRO A 141 31.26 -1.78 -0.38
C PRO A 141 30.94 -0.76 -1.48
N LEU A 142 29.90 -0.95 -2.29
CA LEU A 142 29.47 0.00 -3.33
C LEU A 142 28.25 0.78 -2.87
N THR A 143 28.35 2.10 -2.87
CA THR A 143 27.21 3.03 -2.80
C THR A 143 26.43 3.05 -4.11
N PHE A 144 25.25 3.69 -4.10
CA PHE A 144 24.48 3.92 -5.32
C PHE A 144 25.33 4.72 -6.33
N PRO A 145 25.57 4.21 -7.56
CA PRO A 145 26.52 4.82 -8.49
C PRO A 145 25.98 6.14 -9.05
N VAL A 146 26.88 7.12 -9.19
CA VAL A 146 26.61 8.44 -9.80
C VAL A 146 26.48 8.35 -11.32
N PRO A 147 25.77 9.28 -11.98
CA PRO A 147 25.74 9.36 -13.43
C PRO A 147 27.13 9.70 -14.00
N THR A 148 27.40 9.22 -15.21
CA THR A 148 28.64 9.53 -15.95
C THR A 148 28.31 9.81 -17.41
N VAL A 149 29.19 10.52 -18.12
CA VAL A 149 29.13 10.48 -19.58
C VAL A 149 29.45 9.06 -20.10
N GLY A 150 28.91 8.70 -21.26
CA GLY A 150 29.10 7.40 -21.89
C GLY A 150 28.56 7.35 -23.32
N PRO A 151 28.72 6.24 -24.04
CA PRO A 151 28.27 6.13 -25.42
C PRO A 151 26.74 6.09 -25.53
N ALA A 152 26.19 6.95 -26.39
CA ALA A 152 24.81 6.81 -26.86
C ALA A 152 24.63 5.45 -27.58
N PRO A 153 23.44 4.82 -27.52
CA PRO A 153 22.19 5.35 -26.97
C PRO A 153 21.98 5.13 -25.45
N ALA A 154 22.90 4.46 -24.75
CA ALA A 154 22.72 4.03 -23.36
C ALA A 154 23.10 5.08 -22.29
N GLN A 155 23.88 6.08 -22.66
CA GLN A 155 24.31 7.22 -21.83
C GLN A 155 24.48 8.47 -22.72
N ASP A 156 24.47 9.68 -22.14
CA ASP A 156 24.81 10.91 -22.85
C ASP A 156 26.34 11.06 -22.96
N PRO A 157 26.91 11.32 -24.15
CA PRO A 157 28.37 11.40 -24.33
C PRO A 157 28.99 12.74 -23.90
N ASN A 158 28.18 13.77 -23.63
CA ASN A 158 28.61 15.15 -23.45
C ASN A 158 28.27 15.73 -22.08
N SER A 159 27.16 15.32 -21.45
CA SER A 159 26.66 15.89 -20.19
C SER A 159 26.35 14.84 -19.12
N VAL A 160 26.99 14.97 -17.96
CA VAL A 160 26.72 14.12 -16.78
C VAL A 160 25.29 14.31 -16.26
N ALA A 161 24.77 15.53 -16.27
CA ALA A 161 23.42 15.82 -15.78
C ALA A 161 22.31 15.24 -16.67
N ARG A 162 22.61 14.99 -17.95
CA ARG A 162 21.67 14.43 -18.95
C ARG A 162 21.81 12.92 -19.16
N SER A 163 22.62 12.27 -18.31
CA SER A 163 23.02 10.87 -18.42
C SER A 163 22.60 10.05 -17.19
N ALA A 164 22.59 8.73 -17.34
CA ALA A 164 22.42 7.75 -16.27
C ALA A 164 23.78 7.20 -15.76
N PRO A 165 23.81 6.45 -14.64
CA PRO A 165 24.98 5.67 -14.22
C PRO A 165 25.35 4.58 -15.23
N ALA A 166 26.65 4.28 -15.38
CA ALA A 166 27.11 3.23 -16.28
C ALA A 166 26.53 1.86 -15.88
N GLY A 167 25.83 1.19 -16.81
CA GLY A 167 25.01 0.00 -16.51
C GLY A 167 25.77 -1.16 -15.84
N ALA A 168 27.07 -1.32 -16.10
CA ALA A 168 27.90 -2.32 -15.43
C ALA A 168 28.16 -2.00 -13.94
N ALA A 169 28.28 -0.71 -13.58
CA ALA A 169 28.39 -0.27 -12.18
C ALA A 169 27.04 -0.39 -11.46
N LEU A 170 25.93 -0.11 -12.16
CA LEU A 170 24.59 -0.31 -11.64
C LEU A 170 24.30 -1.79 -11.37
N ASP A 171 24.63 -2.70 -12.30
CA ASP A 171 24.53 -4.14 -12.08
C ASP A 171 25.44 -4.64 -10.95
N ALA A 172 26.61 -4.05 -10.76
CA ALA A 172 27.50 -4.38 -9.64
C ALA A 172 26.87 -3.99 -8.29
N PHE A 173 26.24 -2.80 -8.21
CA PHE A 173 25.49 -2.34 -7.05
C PHE A 173 24.26 -3.20 -6.74
N MET A 174 23.48 -3.55 -7.77
CA MET A 174 22.21 -4.28 -7.65
C MET A 174 22.38 -5.77 -7.32
N ARG A 175 23.56 -6.35 -7.57
CA ARG A 175 23.95 -7.71 -7.15
C ARG A 175 24.46 -7.82 -5.71
N GLN A 176 24.72 -6.70 -5.01
CA GLN A 176 25.08 -6.76 -3.59
C GLN A 176 23.89 -7.27 -2.78
N PRO A 177 24.06 -8.18 -1.81
CA PRO A 177 22.94 -8.74 -1.04
C PRO A 177 22.30 -7.69 -0.13
N GLY A 178 21.00 -7.84 0.13
CA GLY A 178 20.27 -7.04 1.13
C GLY A 178 20.19 -5.54 0.83
N LEU A 179 19.80 -4.76 1.85
CA LEU A 179 19.59 -3.32 1.78
C LEU A 179 20.46 -2.58 2.79
N PHE A 180 21.08 -1.49 2.34
CA PHE A 180 21.85 -0.58 3.17
C PHE A 180 21.60 0.87 2.71
N PRO A 181 21.37 1.84 3.63
CA PRO A 181 21.18 1.68 5.08
C PRO A 181 20.01 0.74 5.41
N PHE A 182 20.06 0.02 6.53
CA PHE A 182 19.02 -0.98 6.84
C PHE A 182 17.65 -0.29 7.03
N PRO A 183 16.55 -0.83 6.48
CA PRO A 183 15.23 -0.20 6.59
C PRO A 183 14.74 0.03 8.02
N SER A 184 13.94 1.08 8.19
CA SER A 184 13.36 1.46 9.48
C SER A 184 11.94 2.00 9.30
N GLN A 185 11.16 1.96 10.39
CA GLN A 185 9.83 2.58 10.45
C GLN A 185 9.86 4.03 9.94
N PHE A 186 10.85 4.82 10.38
CA PHE A 186 11.05 6.20 9.97
C PHE A 186 11.98 6.31 8.75
N SER A 187 11.75 7.33 7.93
CA SER A 187 12.60 7.71 6.80
C SER A 187 14.03 8.05 7.24
N ASN A 188 15.05 7.60 6.52
CA ASN A 188 16.43 7.98 6.80
C ASN A 188 16.77 9.40 6.33
N VAL A 189 16.66 10.37 7.26
CA VAL A 189 17.05 11.78 7.05
C VAL A 189 18.53 12.09 7.32
N LEU A 190 19.33 11.08 7.73
CA LEU A 190 20.71 11.29 8.18
C LEU A 190 21.72 11.11 7.04
N ASP A 191 21.58 10.01 6.29
CA ASP A 191 22.42 9.73 5.11
C ASP A 191 22.06 10.68 3.96
N ARG A 192 23.08 11.16 3.24
CA ARG A 192 22.92 12.17 2.17
C ARG A 192 22.85 11.52 0.80
N ASN A 193 22.10 12.14 -0.12
CA ASN A 193 22.02 11.72 -1.52
C ASN A 193 23.45 11.54 -2.11
N PRO A 194 23.84 10.33 -2.54
CA PRO A 194 25.18 10.07 -3.07
C PRO A 194 25.56 10.89 -4.32
N TRP A 195 24.57 11.41 -5.04
CA TRP A 195 24.76 12.24 -6.24
C TRP A 195 24.91 13.74 -5.93
N LYS A 196 24.98 14.11 -4.64
CA LYS A 196 25.03 15.51 -4.18
C LYS A 196 25.98 16.40 -5.00
N ALA A 197 27.19 15.94 -5.30
CA ALA A 197 28.17 16.75 -6.03
C ALA A 197 27.72 17.06 -7.47
N GLN A 198 27.08 16.11 -8.15
CA GLN A 198 26.52 16.28 -9.49
C GLN A 198 25.29 17.21 -9.45
N ILE A 199 24.44 17.08 -8.43
CA ILE A 199 23.25 17.92 -8.22
C ILE A 199 23.65 19.37 -7.94
N GLU A 200 24.60 19.61 -7.02
CA GLU A 200 25.13 20.95 -6.74
C GLU A 200 25.78 21.60 -7.97
N THR A 201 26.48 20.79 -8.79
CA THR A 201 27.09 21.24 -10.06
C THR A 201 26.04 21.63 -11.09
N PHE A 202 24.95 20.87 -11.22
CA PHE A 202 23.84 21.21 -12.12
C PHE A 202 23.10 22.46 -11.65
N LEU A 203 22.66 22.49 -10.39
CA LEU A 203 21.88 23.60 -9.83
C LEU A 203 22.71 24.89 -9.64
N ASN A 204 24.05 24.85 -9.78
CA ASN A 204 24.97 25.92 -9.42
C ASN A 204 24.68 26.49 -8.02
N ARG A 205 24.43 25.60 -7.05
CA ARG A 205 23.85 25.93 -5.74
C ARG A 205 24.47 25.07 -4.65
N HIS A 206 24.93 25.69 -3.57
CA HIS A 206 25.50 25.01 -2.41
C HIS A 206 25.00 25.65 -1.09
N PRO A 207 24.83 24.88 0.00
CA PRO A 207 24.80 23.43 0.03
C PRO A 207 23.43 22.88 -0.41
N VAL A 208 23.41 21.78 -1.16
CA VAL A 208 22.20 20.97 -1.37
C VAL A 208 22.01 20.00 -0.20
N GLY A 209 20.78 19.93 0.33
CA GLY A 209 20.45 19.25 1.58
C GLY A 209 20.05 17.78 1.47
N SER A 210 19.56 17.31 0.31
CA SER A 210 18.73 16.09 0.20
C SER A 210 19.26 14.85 0.96
N PRO A 211 18.39 14.17 1.72
CA PRO A 211 18.66 12.83 2.25
C PRO A 211 18.74 11.79 1.12
N ALA A 212 19.30 10.62 1.44
CA ALA A 212 19.37 9.47 0.52
C ALA A 212 18.01 8.78 0.36
N GLU A 213 17.17 8.78 1.39
CA GLU A 213 15.77 8.34 1.32
C GLU A 213 14.87 9.53 0.99
N GLY A 214 14.05 9.44 -0.07
CA GLY A 214 13.15 10.50 -0.51
C GLY A 214 11.77 10.49 0.14
N ARG A 215 11.44 9.45 0.93
CA ARG A 215 10.17 9.34 1.65
C ARG A 215 9.96 10.55 2.59
N PRO A 216 8.77 11.17 2.63
CA PRO A 216 8.49 12.30 3.52
C PRO A 216 8.80 11.96 4.99
N PRO A 217 9.46 12.87 5.75
CA PRO A 217 9.97 12.56 7.07
C PRO A 217 9.02 12.94 8.21
N GLY A 218 9.10 12.19 9.30
CA GLY A 218 8.27 12.38 10.48
C GLY A 218 7.36 11.18 10.74
N LYS A 219 6.68 11.16 11.88
CA LYS A 219 5.85 10.04 12.30
C LYS A 219 4.62 9.83 11.40
N GLY A 220 4.02 10.89 10.85
CA GLY A 220 2.86 10.83 9.96
C GLY A 220 3.12 10.18 8.59
N TRP A 221 4.39 9.97 8.23
CA TRP A 221 4.82 9.23 7.03
C TRP A 221 5.76 8.05 7.39
N SER A 222 5.75 7.66 8.67
CA SER A 222 6.43 6.46 9.15
C SER A 222 5.60 5.21 8.87
N HIS A 223 6.25 4.05 8.72
CA HIS A 223 5.55 2.83 8.33
C HIS A 223 4.52 2.40 9.37
N GLN A 224 3.25 2.32 8.95
CA GLN A 224 2.15 1.95 9.83
C GLN A 224 2.25 0.48 10.24
N ARG A 225 2.03 0.19 11.54
CA ARG A 225 2.07 -1.19 12.07
C ARG A 225 3.37 -1.92 11.69
N TRP A 226 4.51 -1.23 11.82
CA TRP A 226 5.85 -1.73 11.42
C TRP A 226 6.30 -2.95 12.22
N ASN A 227 5.98 -3.02 13.52
CA ASN A 227 6.38 -4.15 14.36
C ASN A 227 5.46 -5.37 14.16
N GLU A 228 4.19 -5.15 13.81
CA GLU A 228 3.24 -6.22 13.49
C GLU A 228 3.46 -6.78 12.07
N PHE A 229 3.52 -5.91 11.06
CA PHE A 229 3.80 -6.26 9.67
C PHE A 229 5.25 -5.94 9.31
N TYR A 230 6.19 -6.52 10.06
CA TYR A 230 7.62 -6.35 9.82
C TYR A 230 8.04 -7.04 8.51
N PRO A 231 8.77 -6.36 7.60
CA PRO A 231 9.18 -6.93 6.32
C PRO A 231 10.09 -8.15 6.48
N GLN A 232 9.59 -9.32 6.04
CA GLN A 232 10.31 -10.60 6.12
C GLN A 232 11.27 -10.79 4.95
N VAL A 233 10.85 -10.29 3.78
CA VAL A 233 11.59 -10.32 2.52
C VAL A 233 11.67 -8.93 1.95
N ALA A 234 12.70 -8.67 1.16
CA ALA A 234 12.87 -7.42 0.48
C ALA A 234 13.53 -7.60 -0.89
N TYR A 235 13.42 -6.59 -1.73
CA TYR A 235 14.20 -6.49 -2.94
C TYR A 235 14.54 -5.04 -3.24
N LYS A 236 15.52 -4.84 -4.12
CA LYS A 236 15.80 -3.55 -4.72
C LYS A 236 15.55 -3.59 -6.21
N THR A 237 15.09 -2.47 -6.72
CA THR A 237 14.92 -2.17 -8.14
C THR A 237 15.33 -0.73 -8.39
N VAL A 238 15.54 -0.37 -9.65
CA VAL A 238 15.99 0.97 -10.04
C VAL A 238 15.28 1.41 -11.30
N GLN A 239 14.61 2.56 -11.26
CA GLN A 239 14.11 3.20 -12.47
C GLN A 239 15.28 3.88 -13.18
N VAL A 240 15.55 3.45 -14.41
CA VAL A 240 16.70 3.91 -15.21
C VAL A 240 16.40 3.81 -16.70
N GLY A 241 17.13 4.58 -17.49
CA GLY A 241 17.04 4.56 -18.94
C GLY A 241 17.43 3.22 -19.59
N ALA A 242 16.84 2.99 -20.76
CA ALA A 242 17.02 1.83 -21.63
C ALA A 242 18.48 1.34 -21.79
N ARG A 243 18.71 0.06 -21.51
CA ARG A 243 20.01 -0.61 -21.54
C ARG A 243 19.87 -2.13 -21.77
N VAL A 244 20.93 -2.75 -22.28
CA VAL A 244 20.98 -4.22 -22.51
C VAL A 244 20.90 -5.01 -21.19
N ASN A 245 20.12 -6.08 -21.17
CA ASN A 245 20.03 -6.98 -20.02
C ASN A 245 21.29 -7.84 -19.90
N THR A 246 21.87 -7.93 -18.69
CA THR A 246 23.10 -8.70 -18.43
C THR A 246 22.85 -10.07 -17.80
N GLY A 247 21.59 -10.50 -17.66
CA GLY A 247 21.19 -11.69 -16.91
C GLY A 247 21.23 -11.45 -15.40
N MET A 248 21.03 -10.21 -14.95
CA MET A 248 21.17 -9.83 -13.54
C MET A 248 20.12 -10.52 -12.65
N ARG A 249 18.91 -10.74 -13.18
CA ARG A 249 17.80 -11.42 -12.50
C ARG A 249 17.72 -12.92 -12.78
N ASP A 250 18.59 -13.51 -13.62
CA ASP A 250 18.54 -14.94 -14.00
C ASP A 250 18.48 -15.90 -12.80
N ARG A 251 19.31 -15.62 -11.78
CA ARG A 251 19.41 -16.41 -10.53
C ARG A 251 18.44 -15.94 -9.43
N ARG A 252 17.61 -14.95 -9.72
CA ARG A 252 16.54 -14.43 -8.87
C ARG A 252 15.15 -14.92 -9.32
N GLN A 253 15.03 -15.57 -10.48
CA GLN A 253 13.81 -16.28 -10.88
C GLN A 253 13.60 -17.52 -9.98
N LEU A 254 12.38 -17.73 -9.45
CA LEU A 254 12.02 -18.91 -8.66
C LEU A 254 12.23 -20.22 -9.43
N HIS A 255 11.94 -20.22 -10.73
CA HIS A 255 12.16 -21.37 -11.62
C HIS A 255 13.64 -21.56 -12.03
N ASN A 256 14.50 -20.56 -11.82
CA ASN A 256 15.97 -20.58 -12.04
C ASN A 256 16.43 -21.18 -13.40
N TYR A 257 15.59 -21.04 -14.44
CA TYR A 257 15.67 -21.72 -15.74
C TYR A 257 15.99 -23.22 -15.68
N ALA A 258 15.50 -23.91 -14.65
CA ALA A 258 15.87 -25.30 -14.33
C ALA A 258 14.67 -26.28 -14.34
N VAL A 259 13.44 -25.79 -14.16
CA VAL A 259 12.24 -26.62 -13.99
C VAL A 259 11.06 -26.12 -14.83
N GLY A 260 10.09 -27.01 -15.08
CA GLY A 260 8.87 -26.67 -15.81
C GLY A 260 9.10 -26.32 -17.28
N GLU A 261 8.18 -25.56 -17.88
CA GLU A 261 8.31 -25.02 -19.24
C GLU A 261 9.47 -24.00 -19.36
N PHE A 262 9.98 -23.49 -18.24
CA PHE A 262 11.20 -22.68 -18.17
C PHE A 262 12.50 -23.51 -18.03
N GLY A 263 12.41 -24.84 -17.92
CA GLY A 263 13.56 -25.74 -17.82
C GLY A 263 13.93 -26.41 -19.16
N PRO A 264 15.08 -27.10 -19.24
CA PRO A 264 15.55 -27.72 -20.48
C PRO A 264 14.52 -28.64 -21.18
N GLY A 265 14.08 -28.24 -22.38
CA GLY A 265 13.04 -28.94 -23.16
C GLY A 265 11.64 -28.33 -23.06
N GLY A 266 11.45 -27.37 -22.16
CA GLY A 266 10.24 -26.55 -22.04
C GLY A 266 10.12 -25.46 -23.11
N LEU A 267 8.91 -24.91 -23.27
CA LEU A 267 8.59 -23.91 -24.29
C LEU A 267 9.27 -22.54 -24.08
N TYR A 268 9.63 -22.20 -22.84
CA TYR A 268 10.07 -20.86 -22.43
C TYR A 268 11.52 -20.80 -21.95
N TYR A 269 12.21 -21.96 -21.88
CA TYR A 269 13.64 -22.04 -21.60
C TYR A 269 14.49 -21.27 -22.62
N GLN A 270 14.08 -21.26 -23.89
CA GLN A 270 14.60 -20.33 -24.88
C GLN A 270 13.77 -19.03 -24.79
N THR A 271 14.28 -18.01 -24.13
CA THR A 271 13.50 -16.83 -23.71
C THR A 271 13.11 -15.90 -24.87
N SER A 272 13.92 -15.86 -25.92
CA SER A 272 13.71 -15.06 -27.14
C SER A 272 14.19 -15.83 -28.38
N ASP A 273 13.98 -15.31 -29.59
CA ASP A 273 14.55 -15.91 -30.81
C ASP A 273 16.09 -15.68 -30.97
N ILE A 274 16.74 -14.97 -30.04
CA ILE A 274 18.19 -14.73 -30.07
C ILE A 274 18.92 -16.04 -29.67
N PRO A 275 19.80 -16.63 -30.50
CA PRO A 275 20.38 -17.96 -30.27
C PRO A 275 21.19 -18.16 -28.98
N THR A 276 21.53 -17.09 -28.26
CA THR A 276 22.29 -17.14 -26.99
C THR A 276 21.41 -17.04 -25.74
N THR A 277 20.11 -16.76 -25.85
CA THR A 277 19.21 -16.57 -24.69
C THR A 277 18.55 -17.88 -24.22
N THR A 278 19.34 -18.96 -24.19
CA THR A 278 18.92 -20.27 -23.66
C THR A 278 19.16 -20.30 -22.15
N GLY A 279 18.08 -20.29 -21.37
CA GLY A 279 18.12 -20.30 -19.90
C GLY A 279 18.64 -19.00 -19.27
N THR A 280 18.44 -17.87 -19.94
CA THR A 280 18.92 -16.54 -19.51
C THR A 280 18.19 -15.42 -20.24
N THR A 281 18.10 -14.23 -19.63
CA THR A 281 17.69 -12.97 -20.30
C THR A 281 18.88 -12.17 -20.86
N LYS A 282 20.11 -12.63 -20.63
CA LYS A 282 21.34 -11.93 -21.00
C LYS A 282 21.48 -11.71 -22.50
N GLY A 283 21.71 -10.45 -22.88
CA GLY A 283 21.86 -10.04 -24.28
C GLY A 283 20.55 -9.63 -24.96
N ILE A 284 19.44 -9.57 -24.22
CA ILE A 284 18.21 -8.94 -24.71
C ILE A 284 18.39 -7.41 -24.71
N ASP A 285 18.24 -6.82 -25.89
CA ASP A 285 18.23 -5.37 -26.15
C ASP A 285 16.84 -4.77 -25.88
N THR A 286 16.81 -3.48 -25.51
CA THR A 286 15.58 -2.67 -25.41
C THR A 286 15.07 -2.25 -26.80
N ARG A 287 14.43 -3.19 -27.52
CA ARG A 287 13.79 -2.98 -28.84
C ARG A 287 12.39 -3.56 -28.85
N PHE A 288 11.43 -2.90 -29.50
CA PHE A 288 10.06 -3.43 -29.63
C PHE A 288 9.95 -4.55 -30.68
N HIS A 289 10.93 -4.70 -31.57
CA HIS A 289 11.08 -5.80 -32.53
C HIS A 289 12.57 -5.93 -32.93
N PRO A 290 13.12 -7.11 -33.30
CA PRO A 290 14.53 -7.24 -33.70
C PRO A 290 14.99 -6.30 -34.82
N ASN A 291 14.10 -5.96 -35.75
CA ASN A 291 14.37 -5.03 -36.86
C ASN A 291 14.28 -3.53 -36.46
N PHE A 292 13.79 -3.21 -35.26
CA PHE A 292 13.70 -1.84 -34.78
C PHE A 292 15.05 -1.33 -34.24
N PRO A 293 15.27 0.00 -34.25
CA PRO A 293 16.40 0.60 -33.56
C PRO A 293 16.31 0.40 -32.03
N LEU A 294 17.48 0.40 -31.39
CA LEU A 294 17.62 0.36 -29.93
C LEU A 294 17.05 1.66 -29.32
N GLN A 295 16.31 1.55 -28.22
CA GLN A 295 15.77 2.73 -27.54
C GLN A 295 16.87 3.50 -26.80
N ASN A 296 16.82 4.83 -26.90
CA ASN A 296 17.65 5.76 -26.15
C ASN A 296 17.27 5.76 -24.66
N HIS A 297 18.28 5.85 -23.80
CA HIS A 297 18.10 5.93 -22.34
C HIS A 297 17.20 7.08 -21.87
N ASN A 298 17.01 8.14 -22.68
CA ASN A 298 16.09 9.23 -22.36
C ASN A 298 14.70 9.06 -23.01
N ALA A 299 14.53 8.14 -23.98
CA ALA A 299 13.24 7.84 -24.61
C ALA A 299 12.39 6.87 -23.77
N LEU A 300 13.00 5.75 -23.35
CA LEU A 300 12.36 4.65 -22.62
C LEU A 300 13.00 4.49 -21.24
N TRP A 301 12.18 4.46 -20.18
CA TRP A 301 12.61 4.30 -18.79
C TRP A 301 11.85 3.12 -18.17
N THR A 302 12.56 2.08 -17.74
CA THR A 302 11.94 0.90 -17.12
C THR A 302 12.68 0.45 -15.86
N PHE A 303 12.03 -0.42 -15.09
CA PHE A 303 12.65 -1.07 -13.94
C PHE A 303 13.87 -1.91 -14.36
N ASP A 304 15.00 -1.65 -13.71
CA ASP A 304 16.37 -2.05 -14.08
C ASP A 304 16.84 -1.59 -15.50
N GLY A 305 16.01 -0.82 -16.22
CA GLY A 305 16.26 -0.28 -17.57
C GLY A 305 16.24 -1.32 -18.70
N THR A 306 15.70 -2.51 -18.45
CA THR A 306 15.92 -3.72 -19.27
C THR A 306 14.62 -4.40 -19.66
N PHE A 307 14.65 -5.14 -20.78
CA PHE A 307 13.65 -6.16 -21.09
C PHE A 307 14.15 -7.57 -20.69
N PRO A 308 13.27 -8.54 -20.38
CA PRO A 308 11.79 -8.46 -20.34
C PRO A 308 11.23 -7.47 -19.31
N ALA A 309 9.93 -7.17 -19.45
CA ALA A 309 9.17 -6.45 -18.43
C ALA A 309 9.25 -7.19 -17.07
N LYS A 310 9.23 -6.44 -15.97
CA LYS A 310 9.47 -6.99 -14.63
C LYS A 310 8.17 -7.43 -13.96
N LEU A 311 8.25 -8.51 -13.18
CA LEU A 311 7.16 -9.08 -12.39
C LEU A 311 7.60 -9.16 -10.92
N LEU A 312 6.72 -8.76 -10.00
CA LEU A 312 6.83 -9.19 -8.61
C LEU A 312 5.92 -10.38 -8.35
N MET A 313 6.41 -11.36 -7.60
CA MET A 313 5.61 -12.47 -7.10
C MET A 313 5.59 -12.40 -5.57
N VAL A 314 4.39 -12.35 -5.01
CA VAL A 314 4.16 -12.18 -3.58
C VAL A 314 3.14 -13.19 -3.08
N ARG A 315 2.98 -13.27 -1.76
CA ARG A 315 2.05 -14.20 -1.13
C ARG A 315 1.59 -13.71 0.23
N TYR A 316 0.34 -13.99 0.55
CA TYR A 316 -0.33 -13.49 1.74
C TYR A 316 0.35 -13.93 3.04
N GLY A 317 0.53 -12.99 3.98
CA GLY A 317 1.16 -13.22 5.28
C GLY A 317 2.68 -13.00 5.31
N GLN A 318 3.31 -12.65 4.19
CA GLN A 318 4.74 -12.37 4.09
C GLN A 318 4.99 -10.91 3.66
N PRO A 319 4.98 -9.93 4.59
CA PRO A 319 5.25 -8.53 4.29
C PRO A 319 6.57 -8.33 3.52
N VAL A 320 6.52 -7.50 2.48
CA VAL A 320 7.64 -7.21 1.57
C VAL A 320 8.05 -5.74 1.66
N LEU A 321 9.33 -5.47 1.48
CA LEU A 321 9.85 -4.12 1.28
C LEU A 321 10.54 -4.00 -0.09
N MET A 322 10.05 -3.11 -0.93
CA MET A 322 10.72 -2.66 -2.16
C MET A 322 11.55 -1.42 -1.83
N ARG A 323 12.87 -1.48 -2.02
CA ARG A 323 13.68 -0.27 -2.17
C ARG A 323 13.78 0.13 -3.64
N HIS A 324 13.04 1.17 -4.00
CA HIS A 324 13.05 1.72 -5.36
C HIS A 324 14.09 2.85 -5.44
N TYR A 325 15.16 2.65 -6.20
CA TYR A 325 16.18 3.67 -6.48
C TYR A 325 15.83 4.48 -7.74
N ASN A 326 16.13 5.77 -7.75
CA ASN A 326 15.97 6.63 -8.93
C ASN A 326 17.32 6.93 -9.57
N ALA A 327 17.57 6.38 -10.76
CA ALA A 327 18.78 6.59 -11.57
C ALA A 327 18.50 7.35 -12.88
N LEU A 328 17.42 8.11 -12.94
CA LEU A 328 17.10 8.99 -14.07
C LEU A 328 18.05 10.21 -14.13
N PRO A 329 18.12 10.94 -15.25
CA PRO A 329 18.96 12.14 -15.37
C PRO A 329 18.62 13.25 -14.35
N ILE A 330 19.62 14.05 -13.99
CA ILE A 330 19.48 15.21 -13.06
C ILE A 330 18.84 16.41 -13.77
N ASP A 331 19.03 16.56 -15.08
CA ASP A 331 18.35 17.57 -15.90
C ASP A 331 16.90 17.13 -16.20
N PRO A 332 15.86 17.86 -15.75
CA PRO A 332 14.47 17.49 -15.99
C PRO A 332 14.06 17.54 -17.48
N ALA A 333 14.85 18.18 -18.35
CA ALA A 333 14.64 18.15 -19.80
C ALA A 333 15.29 16.95 -20.51
N ALA A 334 16.08 16.11 -19.82
CA ALA A 334 16.81 14.99 -20.43
C ALA A 334 15.93 13.74 -20.61
N ASN A 335 14.86 13.89 -21.38
CA ASN A 335 13.73 12.95 -21.40
C ASN A 335 13.10 12.76 -22.80
N MET A 336 13.74 13.26 -23.87
CA MET A 336 13.19 13.29 -25.24
C MET A 336 11.84 14.04 -25.36
N GLY A 337 11.57 14.98 -24.44
CA GLY A 337 10.45 15.90 -24.49
C GLY A 337 9.13 15.44 -23.88
N PHE A 338 9.15 14.44 -22.99
CA PHE A 338 8.00 14.02 -22.18
C PHE A 338 8.46 13.28 -20.93
N GLY A 339 7.64 13.23 -19.88
CA GLY A 339 7.95 12.55 -18.61
C GLY A 339 8.87 13.37 -17.72
N LEU A 340 8.99 12.99 -16.45
CA LEU A 340 9.72 13.75 -15.45
C LEU A 340 10.59 12.83 -14.59
N HIS A 341 11.77 13.33 -14.22
CA HIS A 341 12.78 12.55 -13.50
C HIS A 341 12.47 12.28 -12.02
N THR A 342 11.37 12.83 -11.48
CA THR A 342 10.83 12.52 -10.15
C THR A 342 9.76 11.45 -10.25
N ILE A 343 9.71 10.57 -9.24
CA ILE A 343 8.89 9.36 -9.24
C ILE A 343 8.06 9.32 -7.96
N SER A 344 6.78 8.98 -8.05
CA SER A 344 6.09 8.22 -7.01
C SER A 344 5.71 6.85 -7.59
N THR A 345 5.66 5.78 -6.78
CA THR A 345 5.27 4.44 -7.23
C THR A 345 4.03 3.97 -6.49
N HIS A 346 2.95 3.72 -7.21
CA HIS A 346 1.67 3.26 -6.67
C HIS A 346 1.48 1.76 -6.84
N GLU A 347 1.06 1.07 -5.78
CA GLU A 347 0.66 -0.35 -5.81
C GLU A 347 -0.85 -0.46 -6.06
N HIS A 348 -1.23 -0.58 -7.32
CA HIS A 348 -2.61 -0.55 -7.75
C HIS A 348 -3.37 -1.80 -7.29
N ASN A 349 -4.58 -1.59 -6.77
CA ASN A 349 -5.38 -2.55 -5.97
C ASN A 349 -4.80 -2.89 -4.59
N GLY A 350 -3.73 -2.23 -4.15
CA GLY A 350 -3.04 -2.52 -2.91
C GLY A 350 -3.85 -2.17 -1.66
N HIS A 351 -4.30 -3.17 -0.90
CA HIS A 351 -4.69 -2.99 0.50
C HIS A 351 -3.42 -2.78 1.35
N SER A 352 -2.89 -1.57 1.20
CA SER A 352 -1.56 -1.13 1.62
C SER A 352 -1.67 0.25 2.30
N PRO A 353 -0.93 0.52 3.38
CA PRO A 353 -1.03 1.78 4.11
C PRO A 353 -0.47 2.97 3.31
N ALA A 354 -1.05 4.16 3.56
CA ALA A 354 -0.85 5.38 2.78
C ALA A 354 0.62 5.76 2.48
N GLU A 355 1.55 5.58 3.43
CA GLU A 355 2.97 5.89 3.23
C GLU A 355 3.69 4.91 2.29
N SER A 356 2.99 3.89 1.78
CA SER A 356 3.46 2.93 0.78
C SER A 356 2.42 2.67 -0.32
N ASP A 357 1.29 3.38 -0.31
CA ASP A 357 0.26 3.35 -1.36
C ASP A 357 0.76 3.98 -2.67
N GLY A 358 1.52 5.08 -2.59
CA GLY A 358 2.07 5.78 -3.75
C GLY A 358 1.60 7.22 -3.96
N TYR A 359 0.95 7.83 -2.95
CA TYR A 359 0.42 9.19 -2.98
C TYR A 359 1.22 10.19 -3.85
N THR A 360 0.51 10.85 -4.77
CA THR A 360 1.08 11.55 -5.92
C THR A 360 2.08 12.68 -5.59
N ASN A 361 1.95 13.35 -4.43
CA ASN A 361 2.89 14.40 -3.99
C ASN A 361 3.97 13.93 -3.00
N ALA A 362 4.14 12.61 -2.79
CA ALA A 362 5.21 12.01 -1.99
C ALA A 362 6.41 11.54 -2.85
N PHE A 363 6.70 12.24 -3.94
CA PHE A 363 7.69 11.84 -4.95
C PHE A 363 9.16 12.02 -4.51
N PHE A 364 10.08 11.26 -5.14
CA PHE A 364 11.52 11.28 -4.87
C PHE A 364 12.40 11.51 -6.11
N PHE A 365 13.58 12.09 -5.89
CA PHE A 365 14.48 12.64 -6.89
C PHE A 365 15.61 11.68 -7.33
N PRO A 366 16.26 11.94 -8.47
CA PRO A 366 17.48 11.23 -8.88
C PRO A 366 18.57 11.20 -7.80
N GLY A 367 19.21 10.04 -7.64
CA GLY A 367 20.18 9.80 -6.57
C GLY A 367 19.56 9.33 -5.24
N GLN A 368 18.24 9.46 -5.05
CA GLN A 368 17.53 8.95 -3.87
C GLN A 368 16.98 7.53 -4.07
N TYR A 369 16.51 6.95 -2.97
CA TYR A 369 15.63 5.79 -2.96
C TYR A 369 14.36 6.07 -2.16
N TYR A 370 13.32 5.26 -2.36
CA TYR A 370 12.12 5.20 -1.50
C TYR A 370 11.92 3.75 -1.06
N ASP A 371 11.61 3.55 0.22
CA ASP A 371 11.24 2.24 0.78
C ASP A 371 9.70 2.12 0.84
N TYR A 372 9.14 1.33 -0.07
CA TYR A 372 7.72 0.96 -0.08
C TYR A 372 7.55 -0.36 0.66
N ARG A 373 6.70 -0.42 1.68
CA ARG A 373 6.49 -1.63 2.49
C ARG A 373 5.03 -2.07 2.48
N TRP A 374 4.74 -3.11 1.70
CA TRP A 374 3.42 -3.69 1.55
C TRP A 374 3.23 -4.85 2.56
N PRO A 375 2.21 -4.80 3.44
CA PRO A 375 1.92 -5.86 4.42
C PRO A 375 1.55 -7.21 3.80
N LEU A 376 0.97 -7.21 2.59
CA LEU A 376 0.51 -8.41 1.88
C LEU A 376 -0.44 -9.26 2.73
N GLN A 377 -1.52 -8.62 3.17
CA GLN A 377 -2.37 -9.05 4.28
C GLN A 377 -3.84 -9.10 3.82
N LEU A 378 -4.66 -10.03 4.34
CA LEU A 378 -6.08 -10.15 3.96
C LEU A 378 -6.94 -9.14 4.73
N ALA A 379 -7.65 -8.26 4.01
CA ALA A 379 -8.54 -7.26 4.61
C ALA A 379 -9.58 -7.90 5.56
N GLY A 380 -10.00 -7.13 6.57
CA GLY A 380 -10.67 -7.64 7.75
C GLY A 380 -9.74 -8.41 8.70
N TYR A 381 -8.45 -8.10 8.72
CA TYR A 381 -7.43 -8.72 9.59
C TYR A 381 -7.81 -8.68 11.07
N ASP A 382 -8.38 -7.55 11.51
CA ASP A 382 -8.73 -7.24 12.89
C ASP A 382 -10.19 -7.56 13.26
N THR A 383 -10.97 -8.05 12.30
CA THR A 383 -12.39 -8.41 12.47
C THR A 383 -12.71 -9.87 12.18
N ILE A 384 -12.17 -10.42 11.10
CA ILE A 384 -12.54 -11.73 10.54
C ILE A 384 -11.38 -12.72 10.68
N ASN A 385 -11.71 -13.93 11.15
CA ASN A 385 -10.74 -15.02 11.32
C ASN A 385 -9.49 -14.58 12.14
N THR A 386 -9.68 -13.72 13.14
CA THR A 386 -8.64 -13.16 14.03
C THR A 386 -7.82 -14.20 14.81
N LYS A 387 -8.22 -15.48 14.76
CA LYS A 387 -7.52 -16.63 15.36
C LYS A 387 -6.68 -17.45 14.38
N ALA A 388 -6.68 -17.13 13.09
CA ALA A 388 -6.05 -17.93 12.02
C ALA A 388 -6.52 -19.41 11.99
N GLU A 389 -7.84 -19.62 12.10
CA GLU A 389 -8.44 -20.96 12.16
C GLU A 389 -8.97 -21.46 10.80
N ASP A 390 -9.34 -20.57 9.88
CA ASP A 390 -9.85 -20.94 8.54
C ASP A 390 -8.71 -21.37 7.61
N PRO A 391 -8.75 -22.56 6.97
CA PRO A 391 -7.70 -23.01 6.07
C PRO A 391 -7.65 -22.25 4.73
N ARG A 392 -8.68 -21.46 4.38
CA ARG A 392 -8.71 -20.64 3.14
C ARG A 392 -7.93 -19.34 3.28
N ALA A 393 -7.83 -18.81 4.49
CA ALA A 393 -6.95 -17.69 4.82
C ALA A 393 -5.57 -18.26 5.22
N ALA A 394 -4.71 -18.54 4.24
CA ALA A 394 -3.40 -19.13 4.49
C ALA A 394 -2.30 -18.69 3.50
N PHE A 395 -1.10 -18.54 4.04
CA PHE A 395 0.16 -18.37 3.33
C PHE A 395 0.54 -19.66 2.57
N PRO A 396 0.83 -19.61 1.26
CA PRO A 396 1.31 -20.75 0.48
C PRO A 396 2.81 -20.99 0.72
N CYS A 397 3.19 -22.23 1.06
CA CYS A 397 4.53 -22.52 1.57
C CYS A 397 5.22 -23.75 0.97
N ALA A 398 6.55 -23.75 1.04
CA ALA A 398 7.37 -24.91 0.71
C ALA A 398 7.54 -25.85 1.94
N PRO A 399 7.69 -27.18 1.77
CA PRO A 399 7.90 -28.10 2.88
C PRO A 399 9.06 -27.72 3.80
N GLY A 400 8.80 -27.58 5.09
CA GLY A 400 9.78 -27.15 6.10
C GLY A 400 9.99 -25.63 6.21
N GLU A 401 9.32 -24.82 5.39
CA GLU A 401 9.25 -23.36 5.57
C GLU A 401 8.50 -23.01 6.86
N THR A 402 8.82 -21.85 7.44
CA THR A 402 8.15 -21.33 8.65
C THR A 402 7.72 -19.88 8.46
N LEU A 403 6.65 -19.50 9.16
CA LEU A 403 6.09 -18.14 9.16
C LEU A 403 5.73 -17.75 10.59
N TYR A 404 6.01 -16.51 10.99
CA TYR A 404 5.49 -15.98 12.24
C TYR A 404 4.03 -15.57 12.05
N VAL A 405 3.12 -16.11 12.86
CA VAL A 405 1.69 -15.79 12.79
C VAL A 405 1.23 -15.23 14.13
N ASN A 406 0.58 -14.06 14.09
CA ASN A 406 0.00 -13.36 15.23
C ASN A 406 -1.42 -13.91 15.53
N ASP A 407 -1.52 -15.18 15.94
CA ASP A 407 -2.78 -15.87 16.26
C ASP A 407 -3.03 -15.98 17.78
N THR A 408 -3.89 -16.91 18.23
CA THR A 408 -4.13 -17.16 19.67
C THR A 408 -2.94 -17.75 20.43
N SER A 409 -1.82 -18.06 19.76
CA SER A 409 -0.57 -18.50 20.38
C SER A 409 0.62 -18.02 19.52
N PRO A 410 0.92 -16.70 19.51
CA PRO A 410 1.81 -16.09 18.52
C PRO A 410 3.20 -16.73 18.45
N GLY A 411 3.68 -17.00 17.24
CA GLY A 411 4.96 -17.68 17.05
C GLY A 411 5.17 -18.22 15.64
N LEU A 412 6.35 -18.82 15.43
CA LEU A 412 6.68 -19.54 14.20
C LEU A 412 5.83 -20.80 14.07
N LYS A 413 4.98 -20.82 13.04
CA LYS A 413 4.29 -22.02 12.55
C LYS A 413 5.14 -22.65 11.45
N THR A 414 5.03 -23.96 11.25
CA THR A 414 5.72 -24.68 10.16
C THR A 414 4.71 -25.04 9.07
N CYS A 415 5.16 -25.06 7.83
CA CYS A 415 4.36 -25.43 6.66
C CYS A 415 3.71 -26.81 6.83
N ASP A 416 2.37 -26.87 6.78
CA ASP A 416 1.58 -28.09 6.85
C ASP A 416 0.76 -28.22 5.56
N ASN A 417 0.87 -29.38 4.89
CA ASN A 417 0.27 -29.65 3.57
C ASN A 417 0.42 -28.52 2.50
N GLY A 418 1.48 -27.71 2.57
CA GLY A 418 1.70 -26.60 1.64
C GLY A 418 0.98 -25.29 1.99
N THR A 419 0.43 -25.14 3.20
CA THR A 419 -0.04 -23.85 3.74
C THR A 419 0.43 -23.56 5.19
N ILE A 420 0.33 -22.29 5.59
CA ILE A 420 0.34 -21.85 6.99
C ILE A 420 -0.83 -20.86 7.16
N LYS A 421 -1.76 -21.14 8.09
CA LYS A 421 -2.94 -20.28 8.30
C LYS A 421 -2.56 -18.88 8.80
N ILE A 422 -3.34 -17.88 8.39
CA ILE A 422 -3.21 -16.47 8.76
C ILE A 422 -4.59 -15.88 9.14
N ARG A 423 -4.60 -14.64 9.65
CA ARG A 423 -5.82 -13.85 9.93
C ARG A 423 -6.38 -13.18 8.66
N GLY A 424 -7.54 -12.55 8.79
CA GLY A 424 -8.22 -11.81 7.71
C GLY A 424 -9.24 -12.65 6.95
N ASP A 425 -10.07 -11.99 6.14
CA ASP A 425 -11.13 -12.63 5.37
C ASP A 425 -10.58 -13.20 4.05
N TRP A 426 -10.72 -14.52 3.87
CA TRP A 426 -10.33 -15.19 2.63
C TRP A 426 -11.22 -14.79 1.44
N ARG A 427 -12.39 -14.19 1.68
CA ARG A 427 -13.23 -13.59 0.63
C ARG A 427 -12.58 -12.38 -0.03
N GLU A 428 -11.62 -11.75 0.65
CA GLU A 428 -10.88 -10.58 0.15
C GLU A 428 -9.57 -10.98 -0.57
N THR A 429 -9.47 -12.23 -1.05
CA THR A 429 -8.25 -12.75 -1.67
C THR A 429 -8.03 -12.20 -3.08
N MET A 430 -6.98 -11.39 -3.21
CA MET A 430 -6.47 -10.81 -4.44
C MET A 430 -5.51 -11.76 -5.18
N SER A 431 -5.17 -11.44 -6.44
CA SER A 431 -4.34 -12.29 -7.30
C SER A 431 -3.54 -11.54 -8.38
N THR A 432 -4.12 -10.59 -9.12
CA THR A 432 -3.50 -9.88 -10.27
C THR A 432 -3.44 -8.37 -10.04
N HIS A 433 -2.34 -7.90 -9.46
CA HIS A 433 -2.04 -6.50 -9.24
C HIS A 433 -1.06 -5.97 -10.29
N TRP A 434 -0.80 -4.67 -10.23
CA TRP A 434 0.29 -4.01 -10.96
C TRP A 434 0.77 -2.80 -10.16
N PHE A 435 1.98 -2.30 -10.45
CA PHE A 435 2.47 -1.07 -9.85
C PHE A 435 3.20 -0.20 -10.87
N HIS A 436 3.06 1.12 -10.71
CA HIS A 436 3.39 2.09 -11.75
C HIS A 436 3.73 3.48 -11.21
N ASP A 437 4.18 4.39 -12.07
CA ASP A 437 4.37 5.79 -11.68
C ASP A 437 3.07 6.47 -11.29
N HIS A 438 3.14 7.40 -10.33
CA HIS A 438 2.02 8.23 -9.87
C HIS A 438 2.46 9.68 -9.64
N MET A 439 3.50 10.16 -10.33
CA MET A 439 4.03 11.52 -10.16
C MET A 439 3.02 12.59 -10.56
N LEU A 440 2.71 13.53 -9.65
CA LEU A 440 1.73 14.59 -9.89
C LEU A 440 2.01 15.36 -11.20
N ASP A 441 1.03 15.35 -12.10
CA ASP A 441 1.02 15.91 -13.47
C ASP A 441 1.91 15.20 -14.51
N PHE A 442 2.48 14.03 -14.19
CA PHE A 442 3.36 13.25 -15.07
C PHE A 442 3.11 11.73 -15.07
N THR A 443 2.08 11.23 -14.39
CA THR A 443 1.68 9.81 -14.39
C THR A 443 1.59 9.28 -15.81
N ALA A 444 0.82 9.92 -16.69
CA ALA A 444 0.62 9.44 -18.07
C ALA A 444 1.95 9.25 -18.78
N GLN A 445 2.83 10.24 -18.66
CA GLN A 445 4.09 10.29 -19.38
C GLN A 445 5.12 9.28 -18.84
N ASN A 446 5.21 9.13 -17.51
CA ASN A 446 6.15 8.21 -16.86
C ASN A 446 5.71 6.74 -17.00
N VAL A 447 4.41 6.46 -16.86
CA VAL A 447 3.81 5.15 -17.19
C VAL A 447 4.01 4.85 -18.68
N TYR A 448 3.81 5.83 -19.56
CA TYR A 448 4.02 5.63 -21.00
C TYR A 448 5.47 5.28 -21.36
N LYS A 449 6.47 5.84 -20.65
CA LYS A 449 7.90 5.47 -20.77
C LYS A 449 8.24 4.08 -20.24
N GLY A 450 7.41 3.51 -19.38
CA GLY A 450 7.56 2.15 -18.85
C GLY A 450 7.94 2.02 -17.38
N ASN A 451 7.66 3.04 -16.57
CA ASN A 451 7.50 2.85 -15.12
C ASN A 451 6.15 2.13 -14.84
N ALA A 452 6.06 0.85 -15.20
CA ALA A 452 4.88 -0.01 -15.00
C ALA A 452 5.29 -1.50 -14.97
N VAL A 453 4.70 -2.26 -14.04
CA VAL A 453 5.08 -3.63 -13.66
C VAL A 453 3.85 -4.43 -13.24
N MET A 454 3.78 -5.73 -13.56
CA MET A 454 2.75 -6.62 -12.99
C MET A 454 3.19 -7.23 -11.66
N MET A 455 2.21 -7.61 -10.82
CA MET A 455 2.42 -8.18 -9.49
C MET A 455 1.42 -9.31 -9.23
N ASN A 456 1.91 -10.54 -9.08
CA ASN A 456 1.06 -11.72 -8.83
C ASN A 456 1.03 -12.02 -7.32
N TYR A 457 -0.16 -12.00 -6.73
CA TYR A 457 -0.44 -12.48 -5.37
C TYR A 457 -0.81 -13.96 -5.41
N TYR A 458 -0.22 -14.74 -4.49
CA TYR A 458 -0.55 -16.15 -4.27
C TYR A 458 -1.07 -16.40 -2.85
N SER A 459 -2.00 -17.36 -2.72
CA SER A 459 -2.77 -17.62 -1.49
C SER A 459 -3.01 -19.13 -1.28
N ALA A 460 -3.80 -19.49 -0.27
CA ALA A 460 -4.29 -20.85 -0.12
C ALA A 460 -5.14 -21.30 -1.32
N LEU A 461 -5.95 -20.38 -1.86
CA LEU A 461 -6.94 -20.58 -2.92
C LEU A 461 -6.28 -20.53 -4.31
N ASP A 462 -5.46 -19.51 -4.57
CA ASP A 462 -4.60 -19.41 -5.75
C ASP A 462 -3.17 -19.77 -5.36
N ARG A 463 -2.89 -21.07 -5.30
CA ARG A 463 -1.57 -21.58 -4.90
C ARG A 463 -0.48 -21.32 -5.94
N GLY A 464 -0.85 -21.03 -7.19
CA GLY A 464 0.04 -21.22 -8.33
C GLY A 464 0.60 -22.65 -8.37
N ASN A 465 -0.18 -23.66 -8.02
CA ASN A 465 0.20 -25.07 -8.12
C ASN A 465 -1.04 -25.93 -8.36
N GLU A 466 -1.23 -26.40 -9.60
CA GLU A 466 -2.42 -27.15 -10.02
C GLU A 466 -2.45 -28.61 -9.55
N ALA A 467 -1.36 -29.14 -8.98
CA ALA A 467 -1.28 -30.53 -8.54
C ALA A 467 -1.82 -30.77 -7.11
N LEU A 468 -2.00 -29.71 -6.31
CA LEU A 468 -2.44 -29.82 -4.92
C LEU A 468 -3.97 -29.81 -4.82
N GLU A 469 -4.56 -30.94 -4.43
CA GLU A 469 -6.02 -31.12 -4.26
C GLU A 469 -6.35 -31.32 -2.78
N ASP A 470 -6.40 -30.22 -2.03
CA ASP A 470 -6.64 -30.18 -0.57
C ASP A 470 -8.06 -29.71 -0.18
N GLY A 471 -8.91 -29.39 -1.16
CA GLY A 471 -10.24 -28.83 -0.96
C GLY A 471 -10.27 -27.32 -0.71
N VAL A 472 -9.13 -26.65 -0.73
CA VAL A 472 -8.97 -25.19 -0.60
C VAL A 472 -8.42 -24.58 -1.89
N ASN A 473 -7.34 -25.15 -2.42
CA ASN A 473 -6.74 -24.72 -3.67
C ASN A 473 -7.73 -24.87 -4.83
N LEU A 474 -7.97 -23.78 -5.55
CA LEU A 474 -8.79 -23.76 -6.77
C LEU A 474 -8.11 -24.50 -7.93
N ARG A 475 -6.76 -24.65 -7.89
CA ARG A 475 -5.95 -25.30 -8.93
C ARG A 475 -6.00 -24.59 -10.28
N LEU A 476 -6.00 -23.25 -10.27
CA LEU A 476 -5.95 -22.44 -11.49
C LEU A 476 -4.76 -22.87 -12.38
N PRO A 477 -4.90 -22.84 -13.72
CA PRO A 477 -3.83 -23.28 -14.64
C PRO A 477 -2.54 -22.52 -14.34
N SER A 478 -1.48 -23.26 -14.02
CA SER A 478 -0.24 -22.66 -13.50
C SER A 478 0.98 -23.54 -13.69
N GLY A 479 0.85 -24.85 -13.46
CA GLY A 479 1.94 -25.82 -13.41
C GLY A 479 2.15 -26.37 -11.99
N SER A 480 3.17 -27.21 -11.81
CA SER A 480 3.42 -27.95 -10.56
C SER A 480 4.89 -28.31 -10.32
N ALA A 481 5.81 -27.62 -11.00
CA ALA A 481 7.25 -27.79 -10.89
C ALA A 481 7.85 -27.14 -9.62
N LEU A 482 7.20 -26.11 -9.10
CA LEU A 482 7.48 -25.39 -7.85
C LEU A 482 6.39 -25.68 -6.80
N PRO A 483 6.66 -25.53 -5.48
CA PRO A 483 5.65 -25.73 -4.43
C PRO A 483 4.46 -24.76 -4.55
N TRP A 484 4.72 -23.53 -4.95
CA TRP A 484 3.76 -22.45 -5.22
C TRP A 484 4.31 -21.58 -6.37
N GLY A 485 3.48 -20.70 -6.95
CA GLY A 485 3.93 -19.70 -7.92
C GLY A 485 4.42 -20.25 -9.27
N ASN A 486 3.90 -21.38 -9.74
CA ASN A 486 4.18 -21.88 -11.09
C ASN A 486 3.61 -20.92 -12.16
N ARG A 487 4.37 -20.77 -13.25
CA ARG A 487 4.09 -19.83 -14.36
C ARG A 487 4.13 -20.52 -15.73
N ASP A 488 4.18 -21.84 -15.75
CA ASP A 488 4.18 -22.70 -16.93
C ASP A 488 2.92 -22.50 -17.78
N TYR A 489 1.78 -22.29 -17.10
CA TYR A 489 0.45 -22.14 -17.70
C TYR A 489 -0.31 -20.93 -17.15
N ASP A 490 0.37 -20.04 -16.42
CA ASP A 490 -0.13 -18.75 -15.88
C ASP A 490 0.67 -17.60 -16.48
N VAL A 491 0.07 -16.86 -17.42
CA VAL A 491 0.78 -15.94 -18.33
C VAL A 491 0.33 -14.50 -18.14
N ASN A 492 1.22 -13.67 -17.61
CA ASN A 492 1.09 -12.21 -17.57
C ASN A 492 1.24 -11.58 -18.96
N LEU A 493 0.25 -10.76 -19.34
CA LEU A 493 0.21 -9.97 -20.57
C LEU A 493 -0.11 -8.51 -20.24
N VAL A 494 0.82 -7.60 -20.54
CA VAL A 494 0.52 -6.15 -20.58
C VAL A 494 0.32 -5.75 -22.03
N ILE A 495 -0.86 -5.26 -22.34
CA ILE A 495 -1.21 -4.67 -23.64
C ILE A 495 -1.22 -3.15 -23.50
N ALA A 496 -0.61 -2.45 -24.44
CA ALA A 496 -0.60 -0.99 -24.48
C ALA A 496 -0.45 -0.50 -25.92
N ASP A 497 -1.10 0.59 -26.28
CA ASP A 497 -0.75 1.30 -27.51
C ASP A 497 0.51 2.14 -27.33
N LYS A 498 1.35 2.15 -28.37
CA LYS A 498 2.59 2.91 -28.45
C LYS A 498 2.71 3.57 -29.82
N ALA A 499 3.60 4.56 -29.89
CA ALA A 499 3.99 5.29 -31.09
C ALA A 499 5.48 5.65 -30.99
N TRP A 500 6.11 5.94 -32.12
CA TRP A 500 7.52 6.32 -32.16
C TRP A 500 7.83 7.30 -33.28
N ASP A 501 8.94 8.01 -33.12
CA ASP A 501 9.40 9.00 -34.09
C ASP A 501 9.96 8.35 -35.38
N ALA A 502 10.40 9.19 -36.32
CA ALA A 502 11.01 8.74 -37.56
C ALA A 502 12.31 7.92 -37.37
N ASN A 503 12.93 7.99 -36.18
CA ASN A 503 14.12 7.25 -35.76
C ASN A 503 13.77 6.03 -34.87
N GLY A 504 12.48 5.67 -34.79
CA GLY A 504 11.98 4.52 -34.03
C GLY A 504 12.13 4.64 -32.52
N GLN A 505 12.29 5.86 -32.00
CA GLN A 505 12.36 6.14 -30.57
C GLN A 505 10.95 6.41 -30.02
N LEU A 506 10.64 5.83 -28.86
CA LEU A 506 9.36 6.01 -28.19
C LEU A 506 8.97 7.50 -28.09
N TRP A 507 7.78 7.85 -28.56
CA TRP A 507 7.32 9.22 -28.66
C TRP A 507 5.92 9.41 -28.04
N PHE A 508 5.71 10.59 -27.46
CA PHE A 508 4.49 11.00 -26.78
C PHE A 508 4.23 12.48 -27.06
N ASN A 509 2.95 12.89 -27.04
CA ASN A 509 2.53 14.27 -27.24
C ASN A 509 1.96 14.87 -25.95
N PRO A 510 2.79 15.49 -25.08
CA PRO A 510 2.36 16.09 -23.82
C PRO A 510 1.67 17.45 -24.00
N PHE A 511 1.30 17.81 -25.24
CA PHE A 511 0.61 19.05 -25.58
C PHE A 511 -0.89 18.84 -25.87
N ASN A 512 -1.40 17.61 -25.75
CA ASN A 512 -2.81 17.27 -25.90
C ASN A 512 -3.40 16.80 -24.56
N THR A 513 -4.40 17.52 -24.04
CA THR A 513 -5.08 17.26 -22.76
C THR A 513 -6.38 16.44 -22.91
N ASP A 514 -6.81 16.17 -24.14
CA ASP A 514 -8.03 15.40 -24.47
C ASP A 514 -7.78 13.87 -24.47
N GLY A 515 -6.52 13.42 -24.45
CA GLY A 515 -6.12 12.00 -24.46
C GLY A 515 -5.03 11.70 -25.50
N PHE A 516 -4.09 10.81 -25.16
CA PHE A 516 -3.03 10.37 -26.08
C PHE A 516 -3.29 8.95 -26.59
N LEU A 517 -3.34 8.78 -27.91
CA LEU A 517 -3.46 7.49 -28.57
C LEU A 517 -2.23 7.21 -29.45
N GLY A 518 -1.62 6.06 -29.20
CA GLY A 518 -0.66 5.43 -30.09
C GLY A 518 -1.35 4.74 -31.26
N ASP A 519 -0.56 4.41 -32.28
CA ASP A 519 -1.04 3.81 -33.53
C ASP A 519 -0.59 2.35 -33.72
N GLN A 520 0.04 1.74 -32.70
CA GLN A 520 0.56 0.36 -32.74
C GLN A 520 0.37 -0.33 -31.37
N ILE A 521 -0.22 -1.54 -31.32
CA ILE A 521 -0.30 -2.32 -30.07
C ILE A 521 1.03 -3.03 -29.79
N LEU A 522 1.55 -2.89 -28.57
CA LEU A 522 2.59 -3.77 -28.04
C LEU A 522 2.01 -4.73 -26.99
N VAL A 523 2.54 -5.95 -26.94
CA VAL A 523 2.30 -6.93 -25.86
C VAL A 523 3.63 -7.21 -25.17
N ASN A 524 3.70 -7.01 -23.86
CA ASN A 524 4.95 -7.09 -23.07
C ASN A 524 6.11 -6.31 -23.71
N TRP A 525 5.83 -5.10 -24.22
CA TRP A 525 6.75 -4.23 -24.96
C TRP A 525 7.20 -4.71 -26.34
N GLN A 526 6.55 -5.72 -26.93
CA GLN A 526 6.86 -6.21 -28.28
C GLN A 526 5.72 -5.96 -29.27
N TYR A 527 6.08 -5.55 -30.48
CA TYR A 527 5.17 -5.39 -31.61
C TYR A 527 4.73 -6.76 -32.15
N GLU A 528 3.41 -7.00 -32.19
CA GLU A 528 2.74 -8.20 -32.69
C GLU A 528 3.50 -9.53 -32.49
N PRO A 529 3.78 -9.97 -31.25
CA PRO A 529 4.58 -11.16 -30.98
C PRO A 529 3.78 -12.48 -31.11
N ARG A 530 4.49 -13.61 -31.15
CA ARG A 530 3.90 -14.95 -31.00
C ARG A 530 4.29 -15.63 -29.69
N LEU A 531 3.37 -16.39 -29.09
CA LEU A 531 3.63 -17.27 -27.95
C LEU A 531 3.36 -18.72 -28.33
N LYS A 532 4.23 -19.64 -27.87
CA LYS A 532 3.96 -21.09 -27.95
C LYS A 532 3.14 -21.51 -26.74
N VAL A 533 2.06 -22.26 -26.95
CA VAL A 533 1.20 -22.77 -25.86
C VAL A 533 1.01 -24.27 -26.00
N ARG A 534 0.98 -25.01 -24.90
CA ARG A 534 0.62 -26.44 -24.89
C ARG A 534 -0.87 -26.66 -25.18
N ALA A 535 -1.21 -27.77 -25.80
CA ALA A 535 -2.60 -28.23 -25.99
C ALA A 535 -3.24 -28.65 -24.65
N ARG A 536 -3.60 -27.68 -23.81
CA ARG A 536 -4.25 -27.81 -22.49
C ARG A 536 -4.85 -26.46 -22.04
N SER A 537 -5.35 -26.38 -20.81
CA SER A 537 -5.76 -25.13 -20.16
C SER A 537 -4.56 -24.22 -19.86
N TYR A 538 -4.74 -22.92 -20.10
CA TYR A 538 -3.87 -21.81 -19.71
C TYR A 538 -4.71 -20.71 -19.06
N ARG A 539 -4.08 -19.97 -18.15
CA ARG A 539 -4.57 -18.74 -17.54
C ARG A 539 -3.82 -17.55 -18.17
N PHE A 540 -4.53 -16.49 -18.51
CA PHE A 540 -3.96 -15.25 -19.05
C PHE A 540 -4.40 -14.06 -18.22
N ARG A 541 -3.44 -13.40 -17.57
CA ARG A 541 -3.63 -12.19 -16.76
C ARG A 541 -3.35 -10.97 -17.64
N ILE A 542 -4.41 -10.34 -18.17
CA ILE A 542 -4.34 -9.29 -19.17
C ILE A 542 -4.53 -7.92 -18.49
N LEU A 543 -3.51 -7.07 -18.48
CA LEU A 543 -3.59 -5.68 -18.03
C LEU A 543 -3.57 -4.73 -19.24
N ASN A 544 -4.51 -3.79 -19.28
CA ASN A 544 -4.42 -2.63 -20.17
C ASN A 544 -3.52 -1.54 -19.54
N GLY A 545 -2.25 -1.52 -19.96
CA GLY A 545 -1.23 -0.53 -19.59
C GLY A 545 -1.09 0.61 -20.59
N SER A 546 -2.18 0.97 -21.30
CA SER A 546 -2.27 2.18 -22.13
C SER A 546 -2.36 3.44 -21.25
N VAL A 547 -2.45 4.62 -21.88
CA VAL A 547 -2.65 5.91 -21.18
C VAL A 547 -4.04 6.50 -21.32
N SER A 548 -4.64 6.36 -22.52
CA SER A 548 -6.01 6.84 -22.84
C SER A 548 -6.82 5.82 -23.66
N ARG A 549 -6.24 4.67 -24.02
CA ARG A 549 -6.87 3.69 -24.91
C ARG A 549 -7.64 2.57 -24.19
N TYR A 550 -8.77 2.22 -24.77
CA TYR A 550 -9.64 1.10 -24.40
C TYR A 550 -9.52 0.00 -25.47
N PHE A 551 -9.70 -1.26 -25.08
CA PHE A 551 -9.68 -2.42 -25.99
C PHE A 551 -10.96 -3.26 -25.86
N LYS A 552 -11.38 -3.95 -26.91
CA LYS A 552 -12.43 -5.00 -26.83
C LYS A 552 -11.93 -6.24 -27.54
N ILE A 553 -11.68 -7.32 -26.79
CA ILE A 553 -10.72 -8.37 -27.19
C ILE A 553 -11.45 -9.66 -27.56
N ALA A 554 -11.42 -10.02 -28.85
CA ALA A 554 -11.89 -11.29 -29.36
C ALA A 554 -10.76 -12.35 -29.41
N VAL A 555 -11.11 -13.62 -29.23
CA VAL A 555 -10.18 -14.75 -29.43
C VAL A 555 -10.70 -15.67 -30.54
N VAL A 556 -9.89 -15.85 -31.59
CA VAL A 556 -10.26 -16.66 -32.77
C VAL A 556 -9.15 -17.62 -33.18
N ARG A 557 -9.54 -18.71 -33.87
CA ARG A 557 -8.64 -19.70 -34.47
C ARG A 557 -8.64 -19.57 -35.99
N GLU A 558 -7.45 -19.65 -36.59
CA GLU A 558 -7.23 -19.77 -38.04
C GLU A 558 -7.59 -21.18 -38.54
N ILE A 559 -8.38 -21.25 -39.61
CA ILE A 559 -8.85 -22.48 -40.26
C ILE A 559 -8.45 -22.42 -41.74
N VAL A 560 -7.83 -23.50 -42.23
CA VAL A 560 -7.45 -23.61 -43.65
C VAL A 560 -8.68 -23.88 -44.51
N GLY A 561 -8.80 -23.15 -45.62
CA GLY A 561 -9.99 -23.11 -46.46
C GLY A 561 -11.07 -22.18 -45.90
N ASN A 562 -12.29 -22.31 -46.43
CA ASN A 562 -13.40 -21.39 -46.18
C ASN A 562 -14.41 -21.92 -45.13
N GLY A 563 -14.06 -22.99 -44.41
CA GLY A 563 -14.97 -23.74 -43.52
C GLY A 563 -15.15 -23.19 -42.11
N GLY A 564 -14.52 -22.07 -41.77
CA GLY A 564 -14.76 -21.32 -40.54
C GLY A 564 -16.03 -20.48 -40.58
N GLU A 565 -16.36 -19.91 -39.43
CA GLU A 565 -17.48 -19.01 -39.18
C GLU A 565 -17.33 -17.67 -39.93
N PHE A 566 -16.14 -17.06 -39.84
CA PHE A 566 -15.80 -15.81 -40.51
C PHE A 566 -14.81 -16.06 -41.64
N GLN A 567 -15.01 -15.43 -42.80
CA GLN A 567 -14.07 -15.55 -43.92
C GLN A 567 -12.85 -14.67 -43.69
N GLY A 568 -11.67 -15.15 -44.10
CA GLY A 568 -10.44 -14.36 -44.07
C GLY A 568 -10.26 -13.47 -45.29
N PRO A 569 -9.10 -12.81 -45.42
CA PRO A 569 -8.85 -11.85 -46.48
C PRO A 569 -9.07 -12.45 -47.87
N LYS A 570 -9.65 -11.69 -48.78
CA LYS A 570 -10.15 -12.22 -50.06
C LYS A 570 -9.07 -12.92 -50.88
N GLY A 571 -9.18 -14.24 -51.00
CA GLY A 571 -8.22 -15.09 -51.72
C GLY A 571 -7.06 -15.64 -50.89
N SER A 572 -7.00 -15.35 -49.59
CA SER A 572 -6.01 -15.91 -48.65
C SER A 572 -6.11 -17.42 -48.47
N GLY A 573 -7.28 -18.01 -48.70
CA GLY A 573 -7.53 -19.43 -48.46
C GLY A 573 -7.60 -19.79 -46.97
N VAL A 574 -7.88 -18.83 -46.09
CA VAL A 574 -8.18 -19.06 -44.67
C VAL A 574 -9.52 -18.45 -44.26
N SER A 575 -10.07 -19.00 -43.18
CA SER A 575 -11.24 -18.54 -42.45
C SER A 575 -10.96 -18.64 -40.95
N TYR A 576 -11.89 -18.21 -40.10
CA TYR A 576 -11.72 -18.19 -38.66
C TYR A 576 -12.95 -18.73 -37.95
N ALA A 577 -12.78 -19.27 -36.74
CA ALA A 577 -13.87 -19.54 -35.83
C ALA A 577 -13.55 -18.97 -34.45
N ARG A 578 -14.59 -18.52 -33.75
CA ARG A 578 -14.49 -18.08 -32.35
C ARG A 578 -13.95 -19.17 -31.43
N VAL A 579 -13.21 -18.77 -30.39
CA VAL A 579 -12.68 -19.67 -29.37
C VAL A 579 -13.24 -19.29 -28.00
N PRO A 580 -14.28 -20.00 -27.53
CA PRO A 580 -14.83 -19.79 -26.20
C PRO A 580 -13.78 -19.94 -25.09
N PHE A 581 -13.89 -19.04 -24.11
CA PHE A 581 -13.07 -18.98 -22.91
C PHE A 581 -13.95 -18.67 -21.69
N HIS A 582 -13.37 -18.77 -20.49
CA HIS A 582 -14.03 -18.39 -19.25
C HIS A 582 -13.24 -17.29 -18.56
N MET A 583 -13.92 -16.21 -18.16
CA MET A 583 -13.33 -15.19 -17.29
C MET A 583 -13.47 -15.64 -15.83
N ILE A 584 -12.37 -15.66 -15.10
CA ILE A 584 -12.29 -16.13 -13.71
C ILE A 584 -11.96 -15.02 -12.72
N GLY A 585 -11.39 -13.91 -13.22
CA GLY A 585 -11.10 -12.74 -12.43
C GLY A 585 -11.13 -11.46 -13.25
N ASN A 586 -11.33 -10.35 -12.57
CA ASN A 586 -11.26 -9.00 -13.11
C ASN A 586 -10.20 -8.18 -12.36
N ASP A 587 -10.35 -6.86 -12.39
CA ASP A 587 -9.56 -5.90 -11.65
C ASP A 587 -9.68 -6.16 -10.14
N GLY A 588 -10.89 -6.37 -9.62
CA GLY A 588 -11.13 -6.87 -8.26
C GLY A 588 -10.90 -8.38 -8.06
N ASN A 589 -9.96 -8.92 -8.83
CA ASN A 589 -9.40 -10.26 -8.70
C ASN A 589 -10.42 -11.40 -8.89
N ILE A 590 -10.27 -12.51 -8.17
CA ILE A 590 -10.94 -13.78 -8.47
C ILE A 590 -12.43 -13.67 -8.10
N MET A 591 -13.30 -13.91 -9.08
CA MET A 591 -14.75 -13.76 -8.94
C MET A 591 -15.39 -14.92 -8.16
N GLU A 592 -16.65 -14.73 -7.79
CA GLU A 592 -17.49 -15.80 -7.22
C GLU A 592 -17.77 -16.92 -8.23
N HIS A 593 -18.00 -16.57 -9.50
CA HIS A 593 -18.35 -17.50 -10.56
C HIS A 593 -17.51 -17.27 -11.83
N ALA A 594 -17.23 -18.34 -12.56
CA ALA A 594 -16.47 -18.29 -13.81
C ALA A 594 -17.41 -17.98 -14.99
N VAL A 595 -17.32 -16.79 -15.57
CA VAL A 595 -18.27 -16.30 -16.58
C VAL A 595 -17.94 -16.91 -17.96
N PRO A 596 -18.88 -17.61 -18.62
CA PRO A 596 -18.63 -18.31 -19.87
C PRO A 596 -18.85 -17.41 -21.09
N PHE A 597 -17.77 -17.06 -21.79
CA PHE A 597 -17.82 -16.34 -23.06
C PHE A 597 -18.01 -17.34 -24.22
N ASP A 598 -19.07 -18.15 -24.12
CA ASP A 598 -19.40 -19.29 -25.01
C ASP A 598 -20.68 -19.08 -25.85
N GLY A 599 -21.36 -17.94 -25.67
CA GLY A 599 -22.61 -17.60 -26.34
C GLY A 599 -23.85 -18.37 -25.87
N SER A 600 -23.78 -19.09 -24.75
CA SER A 600 -24.95 -19.76 -24.13
C SER A 600 -25.82 -18.80 -23.29
N MET A 601 -25.22 -17.71 -22.82
CA MET A 601 -25.82 -16.68 -21.98
C MET A 601 -25.88 -15.34 -22.70
N ASP A 602 -26.83 -14.53 -22.25
CA ASP A 602 -26.83 -13.08 -22.39
C ASP A 602 -26.03 -12.56 -21.17
N LEU A 603 -25.08 -11.65 -21.36
CA LEU A 603 -24.07 -11.29 -20.34
C LEU A 603 -24.17 -9.84 -19.85
N ASP A 604 -24.68 -8.91 -20.67
CA ASP A 604 -25.06 -7.55 -20.28
C ASP A 604 -26.57 -7.38 -20.07
N GLY A 605 -27.40 -8.30 -20.57
CA GLY A 605 -28.86 -8.24 -20.47
C GLY A 605 -29.52 -7.44 -21.60
N ASP A 606 -28.83 -7.20 -22.72
CA ASP A 606 -29.39 -6.47 -23.87
C ASP A 606 -30.29 -7.33 -24.77
N GLY A 607 -30.19 -8.66 -24.63
CA GLY A 607 -30.94 -9.67 -25.38
C GLY A 607 -30.10 -10.48 -26.39
N ASP A 608 -28.88 -10.04 -26.77
CA ASP A 608 -28.02 -10.75 -27.72
C ASP A 608 -26.90 -11.57 -27.05
N LYS A 609 -27.17 -12.87 -26.96
CA LYS A 609 -26.22 -13.90 -26.51
C LYS A 609 -24.95 -14.02 -27.38
N GLN A 610 -24.88 -13.40 -28.55
CA GLN A 610 -23.75 -13.52 -29.46
C GLN A 610 -22.76 -12.36 -29.39
N ARG A 611 -23.16 -11.20 -28.84
CA ARG A 611 -22.33 -10.01 -28.68
C ARG A 611 -21.00 -10.31 -27.96
N HIS A 612 -21.10 -11.00 -26.82
CA HIS A 612 -19.95 -11.37 -25.98
C HIS A 612 -19.55 -12.86 -26.13
N ASN A 613 -19.90 -13.52 -27.24
CA ASN A 613 -19.43 -14.89 -27.50
C ASN A 613 -17.99 -14.85 -28.02
N ALA A 614 -17.03 -15.36 -27.23
CA ALA A 614 -15.58 -15.28 -27.44
C ALA A 614 -15.01 -13.85 -27.64
N ILE A 615 -15.69 -12.84 -27.09
CA ILE A 615 -15.29 -11.43 -27.10
C ILE A 615 -15.42 -10.91 -25.66
N LEU A 616 -14.32 -10.44 -25.06
CA LEU A 616 -14.31 -9.79 -23.75
C LEU A 616 -15.11 -8.48 -23.79
N PRO A 617 -15.66 -8.02 -22.65
CA PRO A 617 -16.20 -6.67 -22.56
C PRO A 617 -15.08 -5.64 -22.81
N THR A 618 -15.47 -4.39 -23.07
CA THR A 618 -14.55 -3.27 -23.19
C THR A 618 -13.64 -3.20 -21.95
N GLN A 619 -12.33 -3.34 -22.14
CA GLN A 619 -11.30 -3.21 -21.11
C GLN A 619 -10.71 -1.79 -21.17
N ALA A 620 -11.03 -0.96 -20.17
CA ALA A 620 -10.46 0.37 -20.05
C ALA A 620 -9.03 0.34 -19.49
N ILE A 621 -8.40 1.50 -19.37
CA ILE A 621 -7.05 1.64 -18.79
C ILE A 621 -7.07 1.11 -17.35
N ALA A 622 -5.98 0.48 -16.91
CA ALA A 622 -5.78 -0.09 -15.58
C ALA A 622 -6.68 -1.27 -15.18
N GLU A 623 -7.73 -1.61 -15.95
CA GLU A 623 -8.47 -2.86 -15.73
C GLU A 623 -7.61 -4.09 -16.03
N ARG A 624 -7.74 -5.13 -15.20
CA ARG A 624 -7.11 -6.45 -15.37
C ARG A 624 -8.19 -7.47 -15.69
N TYR A 625 -8.06 -8.29 -16.72
CA TYR A 625 -8.95 -9.44 -16.95
C TYR A 625 -8.17 -10.74 -16.94
N ASP A 626 -8.69 -11.73 -16.24
CA ASP A 626 -8.06 -13.03 -16.01
C ASP A 626 -8.94 -14.14 -16.63
N ILE A 627 -8.45 -14.74 -17.72
CA ILE A 627 -9.20 -15.71 -18.53
C ILE A 627 -8.53 -17.07 -18.61
N ILE A 628 -9.34 -18.13 -18.60
CA ILE A 628 -8.92 -19.50 -18.94
C ILE A 628 -9.28 -19.83 -20.38
N ILE A 629 -8.28 -20.19 -21.18
CA ILE A 629 -8.43 -20.75 -22.53
C ILE A 629 -7.94 -22.21 -22.51
N ASN A 630 -8.71 -23.14 -23.07
CA ASN A 630 -8.32 -24.55 -23.16
C ASN A 630 -8.03 -24.98 -24.61
N PHE A 631 -6.73 -25.07 -24.94
CA PHE A 631 -6.22 -25.44 -26.27
C PHE A 631 -6.31 -26.94 -26.60
N ALA A 632 -7.03 -27.74 -25.79
CA ALA A 632 -7.40 -29.12 -26.08
C ALA A 632 -8.91 -29.31 -26.35
N LYS A 633 -9.73 -28.29 -26.08
CA LYS A 633 -11.19 -28.28 -26.33
C LYS A 633 -11.50 -27.55 -27.65
N ASN A 634 -12.79 -27.34 -27.94
CA ASN A 634 -13.29 -26.51 -29.04
C ASN A 634 -12.75 -26.89 -30.45
N GLY A 635 -12.38 -28.17 -30.61
CA GLY A 635 -11.81 -28.73 -31.83
C GLY A 635 -10.36 -28.33 -32.13
N ILE A 636 -9.68 -27.63 -31.22
CA ILE A 636 -8.30 -27.14 -31.33
C ILE A 636 -7.31 -28.33 -31.40
N LYS A 637 -6.19 -28.15 -32.11
CA LYS A 637 -5.15 -29.18 -32.32
C LYS A 637 -3.74 -28.58 -32.25
N PRO A 638 -2.71 -29.40 -31.90
CA PRO A 638 -1.32 -29.02 -32.11
C PRO A 638 -1.06 -28.65 -33.58
N GLY A 639 -0.42 -27.51 -33.81
CA GLY A 639 -0.23 -26.89 -35.12
C GLY A 639 -1.24 -25.77 -35.44
N ASP A 640 -2.38 -25.69 -34.75
CA ASP A 640 -3.34 -24.60 -34.93
C ASP A 640 -2.73 -23.25 -34.49
N LYS A 641 -3.11 -22.17 -35.18
CA LYS A 641 -2.83 -20.79 -34.77
C LYS A 641 -4.11 -20.14 -34.25
N LEU A 642 -4.00 -19.45 -33.12
CA LEU A 642 -5.04 -18.60 -32.58
C LEU A 642 -4.53 -17.16 -32.51
N TYR A 643 -5.45 -16.19 -32.51
CA TYR A 643 -5.13 -14.77 -32.40
C TYR A 643 -6.03 -14.10 -31.37
N PHE A 644 -5.45 -13.16 -30.62
CA PHE A 644 -6.20 -12.12 -29.93
C PHE A 644 -6.38 -10.95 -30.91
N VAL A 645 -7.60 -10.40 -30.96
CA VAL A 645 -8.01 -9.37 -31.92
C VAL A 645 -8.67 -8.23 -31.15
N ASN A 646 -8.19 -7.00 -31.32
CA ASN A 646 -8.89 -5.82 -30.82
C ASN A 646 -9.97 -5.40 -31.84
N LEU A 647 -11.16 -5.13 -31.34
CA LEU A 647 -12.32 -4.63 -32.09
C LEU A 647 -12.69 -3.19 -31.73
N MET A 648 -12.07 -2.60 -30.70
CA MET A 648 -12.40 -1.24 -30.28
C MET A 648 -11.66 -0.20 -31.13
N GLU A 649 -12.42 0.53 -31.96
CA GLU A 649 -11.98 1.75 -32.62
C GLU A 649 -11.99 2.92 -31.62
N HIS A 650 -11.03 3.82 -31.76
CA HIS A 650 -11.17 5.20 -31.31
C HIS A 650 -11.11 6.09 -32.55
N GLN A 651 -11.81 7.23 -32.59
CA GLN A 651 -11.48 8.28 -33.55
C GLN A 651 -10.63 9.40 -32.96
N THR A 652 -10.63 9.61 -31.64
CA THR A 652 -9.85 10.65 -30.93
C THR A 652 -9.54 10.23 -29.49
N GLY A 653 -8.62 10.92 -28.80
CA GLY A 653 -8.25 10.61 -27.40
C GLY A 653 -9.39 10.67 -26.36
N LYS A 654 -10.55 11.22 -26.73
CA LYS A 654 -11.68 11.52 -25.83
C LYS A 654 -12.36 10.28 -25.24
N GLY A 655 -12.20 9.14 -25.90
CA GLY A 655 -12.82 7.87 -25.54
C GLY A 655 -12.92 6.95 -26.76
N PRO A 656 -13.28 5.68 -26.55
CA PRO A 656 -13.63 4.76 -27.63
C PRO A 656 -14.88 5.20 -28.40
N GLU A 657 -15.07 4.62 -29.58
CA GLU A 657 -16.35 4.73 -30.30
C GLU A 657 -17.47 3.98 -29.57
N LYS A 658 -18.73 4.30 -29.92
CA LYS A 658 -19.90 3.81 -29.17
C LYS A 658 -20.26 2.34 -29.42
N GLU A 659 -19.85 1.80 -30.56
CA GLU A 659 -20.03 0.40 -30.97
C GLU A 659 -18.67 -0.14 -31.42
N GLU A 660 -18.46 -1.45 -31.30
CA GLU A 660 -17.23 -2.09 -31.78
C GLU A 660 -17.21 -2.32 -33.30
N VAL A 661 -16.00 -2.42 -33.87
CA VAL A 661 -15.83 -2.83 -35.27
C VAL A 661 -16.17 -4.33 -35.40
N SER A 662 -16.92 -4.68 -36.44
CA SER A 662 -17.35 -6.06 -36.67
C SER A 662 -16.17 -7.04 -36.77
N LEU A 663 -16.18 -8.07 -35.92
CA LEU A 663 -15.20 -9.17 -35.96
C LEU A 663 -15.10 -9.80 -37.37
N ALA A 664 -16.19 -9.79 -38.16
CA ALA A 664 -16.16 -10.27 -39.54
C ALA A 664 -15.30 -9.36 -40.44
N GLU A 665 -15.47 -8.04 -40.35
CA GLU A 665 -14.83 -7.05 -41.21
C GLU A 665 -13.33 -6.88 -40.88
N VAL A 666 -12.97 -7.00 -39.59
CA VAL A 666 -11.56 -7.02 -39.13
C VAL A 666 -10.83 -8.28 -39.61
N LEU A 667 -11.52 -9.43 -39.69
CA LEU A 667 -10.93 -10.69 -40.12
C LEU A 667 -10.91 -10.88 -41.64
N SER A 668 -11.84 -10.27 -42.37
CA SER A 668 -11.86 -10.23 -43.83
C SER A 668 -10.93 -9.16 -44.42
N GLU A 669 -10.35 -8.29 -43.58
CA GLU A 669 -9.62 -7.06 -43.98
C GLU A 669 -10.48 -6.08 -44.80
N GLU A 670 -11.81 -6.09 -44.60
CA GLU A 670 -12.73 -5.08 -45.13
C GLU A 670 -12.69 -3.79 -44.27
N TYR A 671 -12.55 -3.93 -42.95
CA TYR A 671 -12.04 -2.86 -42.10
C TYR A 671 -10.52 -3.02 -41.99
N LYS A 672 -9.77 -2.05 -42.50
CA LYS A 672 -8.30 -2.05 -42.44
C LYS A 672 -7.74 -0.63 -42.63
N ALA A 673 -7.00 -0.15 -41.63
CA ALA A 673 -6.28 1.12 -41.72
C ALA A 673 -5.19 1.07 -42.81
N GLU A 674 -5.10 2.13 -43.62
CA GLU A 674 -4.11 2.29 -44.68
C GLU A 674 -3.36 3.62 -44.54
N ILE A 675 -2.05 3.64 -44.82
CA ILE A 675 -1.28 4.89 -44.86
C ILE A 675 -1.48 5.58 -46.21
N LYS A 676 -1.96 6.82 -46.16
CA LYS A 676 -2.23 7.70 -47.31
C LYS A 676 -1.38 8.96 -47.25
N GLN A 677 -0.82 9.34 -48.40
CA GLN A 677 -0.07 10.59 -48.53
C GLN A 677 -1.02 11.78 -48.73
N THR A 678 -0.74 12.89 -48.05
CA THR A 678 -1.48 14.16 -48.11
C THR A 678 -0.52 15.34 -48.25
N SER A 679 -1.06 16.56 -48.33
CA SER A 679 -0.31 17.83 -48.23
C SER A 679 0.62 17.88 -47.01
N ASP A 680 0.16 17.31 -45.90
CA ASP A 680 0.74 17.47 -44.57
C ASP A 680 1.60 16.25 -44.17
N GLY A 681 1.69 15.26 -45.07
CA GLY A 681 2.51 14.06 -44.94
C GLY A 681 1.70 12.76 -45.03
N PRO A 682 2.30 11.62 -44.62
CA PRO A 682 1.57 10.38 -44.42
C PRO A 682 0.60 10.51 -43.25
N LYS A 683 -0.59 9.94 -43.39
CA LYS A 683 -1.57 9.74 -42.31
C LYS A 683 -2.24 8.38 -42.43
N TRP A 684 -2.85 7.90 -41.36
CA TRP A 684 -3.82 6.80 -41.43
C TRP A 684 -5.13 7.28 -42.08
N ASP A 685 -5.78 6.39 -42.82
CA ASP A 685 -7.08 6.53 -43.47
C ASP A 685 -7.81 5.17 -43.42
N LYS A 686 -9.14 5.15 -43.57
CA LYS A 686 -10.01 3.96 -43.49
C LYS A 686 -10.08 3.21 -42.13
N GLY A 687 -9.53 3.75 -41.05
CA GLY A 687 -9.71 3.19 -39.69
C GLY A 687 -8.55 3.47 -38.74
N ASP A 688 -8.73 3.02 -37.49
CA ASP A 688 -7.74 3.03 -36.43
C ASP A 688 -6.80 1.81 -36.56
N PRO A 689 -5.48 2.01 -36.73
CA PRO A 689 -4.52 0.92 -36.98
C PRO A 689 -4.34 -0.07 -35.81
N VAL A 690 -4.88 0.20 -34.62
CA VAL A 690 -4.88 -0.79 -33.53
C VAL A 690 -6.05 -1.77 -33.56
N VAL A 691 -7.02 -1.60 -34.47
CA VAL A 691 -8.10 -2.57 -34.68
C VAL A 691 -7.57 -3.69 -35.58
N GLY A 692 -7.46 -4.90 -35.02
CA GLY A 692 -6.74 -5.99 -35.67
C GLY A 692 -6.15 -7.03 -34.71
N LYS A 693 -5.43 -8.00 -35.28
CA LYS A 693 -4.74 -9.06 -34.53
C LYS A 693 -3.47 -8.49 -33.87
N PHE A 694 -3.25 -8.75 -32.59
CA PHE A 694 -2.08 -8.21 -31.87
C PHE A 694 -1.21 -9.25 -31.14
N LEU A 695 -1.70 -10.48 -30.97
CA LEU A 695 -0.95 -11.59 -30.38
C LEU A 695 -1.32 -12.90 -31.10
N GLN A 696 -0.33 -13.68 -31.52
CA GLN A 696 -0.52 -15.02 -32.07
C GLN A 696 -0.16 -16.09 -31.03
N LEU A 697 -1.04 -17.08 -30.84
CA LEU A 697 -0.77 -18.28 -30.05
C LEU A 697 -0.60 -19.49 -30.97
N VAL A 698 0.49 -20.25 -30.80
CA VAL A 698 0.82 -21.41 -31.66
C VAL A 698 0.81 -22.69 -30.84
N VAL A 699 -0.20 -23.53 -31.07
CA VAL A 699 -0.49 -24.70 -30.23
C VAL A 699 0.53 -25.82 -30.44
N GLN A 700 1.10 -26.32 -29.35
CA GLN A 700 2.13 -27.37 -29.30
C GLN A 700 1.58 -28.65 -28.66
N PRO A 701 2.14 -29.84 -29.00
CA PRO A 701 1.77 -31.07 -28.33
C PRO A 701 2.02 -31.01 -26.81
N TYR A 702 1.07 -31.58 -26.07
CA TYR A 702 1.16 -31.82 -24.63
C TYR A 702 0.98 -33.32 -24.38
N THR A 703 1.79 -33.88 -23.49
CA THR A 703 1.83 -35.33 -23.18
C THR A 703 1.61 -35.62 -21.70
N GLY A 704 1.44 -34.59 -20.87
CA GLY A 704 0.99 -34.74 -19.49
C GLY A 704 -0.52 -34.81 -19.38
N GLN A 705 -1.02 -34.91 -18.15
CA GLN A 705 -2.44 -34.71 -17.85
C GLN A 705 -2.67 -33.23 -17.54
N ASP A 706 -3.75 -32.64 -18.06
CA ASP A 706 -4.24 -31.35 -17.58
C ASP A 706 -5.05 -31.61 -16.31
N VAL A 707 -4.59 -31.06 -15.18
CA VAL A 707 -5.19 -31.28 -13.84
C VAL A 707 -5.62 -29.95 -13.19
N SER A 708 -5.69 -28.88 -13.99
CA SER A 708 -6.16 -27.57 -13.56
C SER A 708 -7.69 -27.51 -13.40
N LEU A 709 -8.17 -26.45 -12.77
CA LEU A 709 -9.57 -26.07 -12.66
C LEU A 709 -10.29 -26.16 -14.02
N ASN A 710 -11.42 -26.87 -14.05
CA ASN A 710 -12.36 -26.82 -15.16
C ASN A 710 -13.40 -25.71 -14.88
N PRO A 711 -13.29 -24.51 -15.51
CA PRO A 711 -14.13 -23.36 -15.14
C PRO A 711 -15.63 -23.58 -15.40
N ALA A 712 -15.98 -24.50 -16.30
CA ALA A 712 -17.37 -24.91 -16.54
C ALA A 712 -18.07 -25.48 -15.28
N ASP A 713 -17.34 -25.92 -14.26
CA ASP A 713 -17.89 -26.40 -12.98
C ASP A 713 -18.19 -25.27 -11.98
N TYR A 714 -17.80 -24.03 -12.32
CA TYR A 714 -17.93 -22.81 -11.51
C TYR A 714 -18.78 -21.73 -12.18
N GLU A 715 -19.44 -22.04 -13.30
CA GLU A 715 -20.35 -21.12 -14.00
C GLU A 715 -21.55 -20.69 -13.14
N PRO A 716 -22.10 -19.49 -13.35
CA PRO A 716 -23.37 -19.08 -12.74
C PRO A 716 -24.55 -19.90 -13.30
N ALA A 717 -25.75 -19.70 -12.75
CA ALA A 717 -26.95 -20.36 -13.26
C ALA A 717 -27.27 -19.89 -14.68
N LYS A 718 -27.47 -20.83 -15.61
CA LYS A 718 -27.78 -20.53 -17.02
C LYS A 718 -28.94 -21.38 -17.57
N PRO A 719 -29.58 -21.02 -18.69
CA PRO A 719 -30.79 -21.72 -19.16
C PRO A 719 -30.59 -23.23 -19.30
N GLY A 720 -31.29 -24.01 -18.47
CA GLY A 720 -31.18 -25.48 -18.42
C GLY A 720 -30.06 -26.05 -17.54
N LYS A 721 -29.26 -25.21 -16.84
CA LYS A 721 -28.17 -25.61 -15.95
C LYS A 721 -28.17 -24.77 -14.67
N ALA A 722 -28.30 -25.44 -13.51
CA ALA A 722 -28.16 -24.79 -12.21
C ALA A 722 -26.75 -24.21 -12.00
N ALA A 723 -26.60 -23.24 -11.09
CA ALA A 723 -25.30 -22.68 -10.74
C ALA A 723 -24.30 -23.76 -10.33
N GLY A 724 -23.04 -23.57 -10.72
CA GLY A 724 -21.93 -24.40 -10.32
C GLY A 724 -21.44 -24.12 -8.91
N LYS A 725 -20.20 -24.51 -8.64
CA LYS A 725 -19.48 -24.13 -7.41
C LYS A 725 -19.19 -22.62 -7.42
N LYS A 726 -19.05 -22.03 -6.23
CA LYS A 726 -18.43 -20.70 -6.06
C LYS A 726 -16.91 -20.84 -5.92
N MET A 727 -16.14 -19.92 -6.48
CA MET A 727 -14.69 -19.80 -6.26
C MET A 727 -14.44 -18.94 -5.01
N ILE A 728 -14.71 -17.63 -5.07
CA ILE A 728 -14.61 -16.71 -3.92
C ILE A 728 -15.91 -15.92 -3.75
N PRO A 729 -16.78 -16.27 -2.77
CA PRO A 729 -18.02 -15.54 -2.53
C PRO A 729 -17.78 -14.11 -2.06
N LEU A 730 -18.63 -13.20 -2.50
CA LEU A 730 -18.54 -11.78 -2.16
C LEU A 730 -18.70 -11.51 -0.65
N THR A 731 -18.17 -10.38 -0.20
CA THR A 731 -18.30 -9.94 1.19
C THR A 731 -19.68 -9.36 1.52
N ILE A 732 -20.35 -8.78 0.51
CA ILE A 732 -21.70 -8.22 0.52
C ILE A 732 -22.55 -8.95 -0.53
N ASP A 733 -23.70 -9.50 -0.14
CA ASP A 733 -24.67 -10.10 -1.07
C ASP A 733 -25.77 -9.06 -1.40
N ARG A 734 -25.94 -8.73 -2.68
CA ARG A 734 -26.89 -7.71 -3.15
C ARG A 734 -28.35 -8.13 -2.97
N ASP A 735 -28.63 -9.43 -2.99
CA ASP A 735 -29.98 -10.00 -2.83
C ASP A 735 -30.29 -10.30 -1.35
N SER A 736 -29.31 -10.19 -0.46
CA SER A 736 -29.44 -10.38 0.98
C SER A 736 -30.13 -9.18 1.64
N VAL A 737 -31.35 -9.39 2.16
CA VAL A 737 -32.11 -8.40 2.94
C VAL A 737 -31.31 -7.84 4.13
N THR A 738 -30.43 -8.66 4.72
CA THR A 738 -29.54 -8.24 5.81
C THR A 738 -28.49 -7.24 5.34
N ASP A 739 -27.94 -7.43 4.15
CA ASP A 739 -26.88 -6.56 3.62
C ASP A 739 -27.47 -5.32 2.94
N GLN A 740 -28.63 -5.42 2.29
CA GLN A 740 -29.45 -4.27 1.89
C GLN A 740 -29.76 -3.34 3.08
N ALA A 741 -30.04 -3.90 4.26
CA ALA A 741 -30.24 -3.12 5.47
C ALA A 741 -28.97 -2.42 5.98
N LYS A 742 -27.77 -3.02 5.80
CA LYS A 742 -26.48 -2.36 6.08
C LYS A 742 -26.20 -1.23 5.09
N LEU A 743 -26.40 -1.48 3.79
CA LEU A 743 -26.15 -0.52 2.71
C LEU A 743 -27.04 0.73 2.83
N LYS A 744 -28.24 0.59 3.40
CA LYS A 744 -29.11 1.74 3.74
C LYS A 744 -28.59 2.56 4.93
N LEU A 745 -27.78 1.97 5.81
CA LEU A 745 -27.17 2.63 6.99
C LEU A 745 -25.71 3.07 6.75
N ALA A 746 -25.13 2.75 5.60
CA ALA A 746 -23.83 3.26 5.17
C ALA A 746 -23.90 4.77 4.87
N ARG A 747 -22.77 5.48 4.97
CA ARG A 747 -22.68 6.87 4.48
C ARG A 747 -22.74 6.88 2.94
N HIS A 748 -23.45 7.85 2.35
CA HIS A 748 -23.52 8.03 0.91
C HIS A 748 -22.67 9.24 0.44
N ARG A 749 -22.09 9.15 -0.76
CA ARG A 749 -21.32 10.23 -1.41
C ARG A 749 -21.56 10.25 -2.92
N GLU A 750 -21.46 11.42 -3.56
CA GLU A 750 -21.46 11.54 -5.03
C GLU A 750 -20.19 12.22 -5.54
N PHE A 751 -19.51 11.55 -6.48
CA PHE A 751 -18.32 12.04 -7.18
C PHE A 751 -18.63 12.20 -8.67
N ILE A 752 -18.68 13.43 -9.16
CA ILE A 752 -19.01 13.73 -10.56
C ILE A 752 -17.76 14.15 -11.32
N PHE A 753 -17.35 13.33 -12.28
CA PHE A 753 -16.16 13.50 -13.11
C PHE A 753 -16.52 14.24 -14.39
N GLY A 754 -15.87 15.36 -14.71
CA GLY A 754 -16.10 16.04 -15.99
C GLY A 754 -15.18 17.24 -16.25
N ARG A 755 -15.70 18.22 -17.00
CA ARG A 755 -15.01 19.48 -17.36
C ARG A 755 -15.75 20.73 -16.85
N SER A 756 -16.78 20.57 -16.00
CA SER A 756 -17.48 21.72 -15.42
C SER A 756 -16.57 22.41 -14.41
N ASP A 757 -16.53 23.74 -14.46
CA ASP A 757 -15.74 24.60 -13.54
C ASP A 757 -14.21 24.52 -13.71
N GLY A 758 -13.72 23.78 -14.72
CA GLY A 758 -12.30 23.74 -15.11
C GLY A 758 -11.85 24.92 -16.00
N THR A 759 -10.56 24.99 -16.30
CA THR A 759 -9.94 26.02 -17.17
C THR A 759 -9.45 25.43 -18.49
N ASP A 760 -8.90 26.23 -19.40
CA ASP A 760 -8.29 25.68 -20.64
C ASP A 760 -7.00 24.89 -20.36
N GLU A 761 -6.29 25.19 -19.25
CA GLU A 761 -5.02 24.56 -18.87
C GLU A 761 -5.20 23.38 -17.89
N ALA A 762 -6.19 23.47 -17.00
CA ALA A 762 -6.66 22.39 -16.13
C ALA A 762 -8.15 22.12 -16.41
N PRO A 763 -8.48 21.52 -17.58
CA PRO A 763 -9.86 21.31 -18.00
C PRO A 763 -10.62 20.25 -17.22
N TRP A 764 -9.92 19.37 -16.51
CA TRP A 764 -10.54 18.22 -15.85
C TRP A 764 -10.76 18.44 -14.37
N THR A 765 -11.99 18.18 -13.93
CA THR A 765 -12.43 18.42 -12.55
C THR A 765 -13.22 17.24 -11.99
N VAL A 766 -13.25 17.15 -10.67
CA VAL A 766 -14.18 16.30 -9.93
C VAL A 766 -15.01 17.16 -8.99
N LYS A 767 -16.32 16.90 -8.92
CA LYS A 767 -17.23 17.43 -7.91
C LYS A 767 -17.42 16.39 -6.82
N THR A 768 -17.48 16.83 -5.57
CA THR A 768 -17.82 15.99 -4.43
C THR A 768 -19.09 16.52 -3.78
N ASP A 769 -20.05 15.63 -3.50
CA ASP A 769 -21.23 15.88 -2.67
C ASP A 769 -22.04 17.12 -3.10
N GLY A 770 -22.32 17.24 -4.40
CA GLY A 770 -23.08 18.37 -4.99
C GLY A 770 -22.31 19.70 -5.09
N GLY A 771 -21.05 19.74 -4.66
CA GLY A 771 -20.21 20.93 -4.60
C GLY A 771 -19.65 21.43 -5.94
N PHE A 772 -18.74 22.39 -5.84
CA PHE A 772 -17.99 22.97 -6.96
C PHE A 772 -17.00 21.97 -7.57
N GLY A 773 -16.74 22.05 -8.88
CA GLY A 773 -15.79 21.18 -9.55
C GLY A 773 -14.37 21.69 -9.40
N TYR A 774 -13.46 20.86 -8.88
CA TYR A 774 -12.06 21.24 -8.72
C TYR A 774 -11.13 20.32 -9.53
N ALA A 775 -10.10 20.91 -10.15
CA ALA A 775 -8.90 20.19 -10.58
C ALA A 775 -8.00 19.88 -9.37
N MET A 776 -7.13 18.88 -9.46
CA MET A 776 -6.29 18.41 -8.37
C MET A 776 -5.51 19.52 -7.65
N ASP A 777 -5.62 19.54 -6.32
CA ASP A 777 -4.63 20.15 -5.44
C ASP A 777 -4.36 19.16 -4.28
N PRO A 778 -3.12 18.66 -4.09
CA PRO A 778 -2.80 17.73 -3.00
C PRO A 778 -3.07 18.29 -1.59
N ARG A 779 -3.19 19.62 -1.47
CA ARG A 779 -3.48 20.35 -0.23
C ARG A 779 -4.96 20.40 0.11
N ARG A 780 -5.85 19.89 -0.74
CA ARG A 780 -7.30 19.83 -0.51
C ARG A 780 -7.76 18.40 -0.24
N ILE A 781 -8.42 18.19 0.89
CA ILE A 781 -9.08 16.92 1.25
C ILE A 781 -10.55 17.01 0.80
N SER A 782 -10.98 16.13 -0.11
CA SER A 782 -12.36 16.08 -0.58
C SER A 782 -13.26 15.20 0.28
N ALA A 783 -12.76 14.04 0.72
CA ALA A 783 -13.48 13.10 1.58
C ALA A 783 -12.60 12.59 2.73
N ALA A 784 -13.26 12.20 3.83
CA ALA A 784 -12.63 11.66 5.03
C ALA A 784 -13.50 10.55 5.65
N PRO A 785 -13.47 9.32 5.11
CA PRO A 785 -13.97 8.14 5.83
C PRO A 785 -13.15 7.93 7.10
N GLN A 786 -13.76 7.33 8.12
CA GLN A 786 -13.10 7.10 9.42
C GLN A 786 -13.02 5.61 9.72
N LEU A 787 -11.89 5.13 10.25
CA LEU A 787 -11.86 3.83 10.90
C LEU A 787 -12.82 3.87 12.10
N ALA A 788 -13.78 2.95 12.20
CA ALA A 788 -14.79 3.05 13.26
C ALA A 788 -14.25 2.66 14.65
N ASN A 789 -13.05 2.06 14.71
CA ASN A 789 -12.40 1.63 15.96
C ASN A 789 -10.87 1.80 15.92
N GLY A 790 -10.24 1.80 17.09
CA GLY A 790 -8.83 2.17 17.29
C GLY A 790 -7.90 1.04 17.75
N PRO A 791 -6.67 1.38 18.17
CA PRO A 791 -5.70 0.42 18.72
C PRO A 791 -6.12 -0.08 20.12
N THR A 792 -5.67 -1.28 20.47
CA THR A 792 -5.80 -1.89 21.80
C THR A 792 -4.51 -2.63 22.18
N ASP A 793 -4.42 -3.08 23.44
CA ASP A 793 -3.33 -3.93 23.94
C ASP A 793 -3.17 -5.28 23.18
N ALA A 794 -4.12 -5.63 22.30
CA ALA A 794 -4.13 -6.86 21.50
C ALA A 794 -3.94 -6.64 19.97
N GLY A 795 -3.68 -5.39 19.54
CA GLY A 795 -3.75 -4.96 18.14
C GLY A 795 -4.95 -4.02 17.92
N PHE A 796 -5.31 -3.73 16.68
CA PHE A 796 -6.58 -3.04 16.42
C PHE A 796 -7.77 -3.96 16.71
N SER A 797 -8.93 -3.40 17.06
CA SER A 797 -10.14 -4.20 17.28
C SER A 797 -11.40 -3.49 16.80
N GLY A 798 -12.18 -4.12 15.95
CA GLY A 798 -13.47 -3.59 15.47
C GLY A 798 -13.44 -3.20 14.01
N ASP A 799 -14.61 -2.81 13.50
CA ASP A 799 -14.87 -2.73 12.07
C ASP A 799 -14.43 -1.42 11.41
N GLY A 800 -14.29 -1.47 10.08
CA GLY A 800 -14.12 -0.29 9.22
C GLY A 800 -15.45 0.42 8.95
N THR A 801 -15.41 1.61 8.32
CA THR A 801 -16.65 2.24 7.82
C THR A 801 -17.04 1.68 6.46
N LEU A 802 -18.28 1.21 6.35
CA LEU A 802 -18.93 0.92 5.08
C LEU A 802 -19.52 2.23 4.55
N GLU A 803 -19.09 2.64 3.35
CA GLU A 803 -19.70 3.75 2.61
C GLU A 803 -20.22 3.24 1.25
N VAL A 804 -21.23 3.91 0.72
CA VAL A 804 -21.74 3.73 -0.64
C VAL A 804 -21.41 4.98 -1.45
N TRP A 805 -20.58 4.82 -2.47
CA TRP A 805 -20.11 5.94 -3.29
C TRP A 805 -20.77 5.85 -4.67
N LYS A 806 -21.16 7.01 -5.21
CA LYS A 806 -21.67 7.16 -6.57
C LYS A 806 -20.62 7.84 -7.45
N ILE A 807 -20.03 7.09 -8.38
CA ILE A 807 -19.20 7.66 -9.44
C ILE A 807 -20.09 7.98 -10.64
N LYS A 808 -19.94 9.18 -11.23
CA LYS A 808 -20.88 9.71 -12.22
C LYS A 808 -20.22 10.56 -13.29
N ASN A 809 -20.64 10.39 -14.55
CA ASN A 809 -20.18 11.21 -15.67
C ASN A 809 -20.92 12.56 -15.69
N GLY A 810 -20.17 13.65 -15.51
CA GLY A 810 -20.67 15.02 -15.59
C GLY A 810 -20.64 15.63 -16.99
N GLY A 811 -20.21 14.87 -18.01
CA GLY A 811 -20.00 15.34 -19.38
C GLY A 811 -20.79 14.56 -20.43
N ASN A 812 -20.80 15.12 -21.65
CA ASN A 812 -21.22 14.42 -22.86
C ASN A 812 -19.99 14.25 -23.78
N GLY A 813 -19.78 13.04 -24.30
CA GLY A 813 -18.70 12.75 -25.26
C GLY A 813 -17.32 12.52 -24.65
N TRP A 814 -17.26 12.02 -23.41
CA TRP A 814 -16.02 11.62 -22.72
C TRP A 814 -16.23 10.36 -21.88
N SER A 815 -15.18 9.57 -21.75
CA SER A 815 -15.15 8.29 -21.03
C SER A 815 -14.08 8.32 -19.93
N HIS A 816 -14.42 7.81 -18.75
CA HIS A 816 -13.57 7.85 -17.56
C HIS A 816 -13.57 6.48 -16.86
N PRO A 817 -12.42 5.78 -16.79
CA PRO A 817 -12.25 4.63 -15.90
C PRO A 817 -11.77 5.16 -14.56
N VAL A 818 -12.67 5.32 -13.60
CA VAL A 818 -12.32 5.94 -12.30
C VAL A 818 -11.74 4.89 -11.36
N HIS A 819 -10.52 5.11 -10.87
CA HIS A 819 -9.87 4.28 -9.86
C HIS A 819 -10.04 4.88 -8.46
N VAL A 820 -10.39 4.05 -7.49
CA VAL A 820 -10.32 4.37 -6.06
C VAL A 820 -9.19 3.55 -5.43
N HIS A 821 -8.26 4.21 -4.74
CA HIS A 821 -7.14 3.53 -4.07
C HIS A 821 -7.61 2.70 -2.85
N PHE A 822 -6.65 2.01 -2.22
CA PHE A 822 -6.78 1.26 -0.96
C PHE A 822 -7.63 -0.01 -0.95
N GLU A 823 -8.89 0.02 -1.41
CA GLU A 823 -9.78 -1.12 -1.29
C GLU A 823 -10.75 -1.30 -2.47
N GLU A 824 -11.08 -2.57 -2.73
CA GLU A 824 -12.00 -2.95 -3.79
C GLU A 824 -13.46 -2.81 -3.35
N GLY A 825 -14.25 -2.08 -4.13
CA GLY A 825 -15.69 -1.94 -3.94
C GLY A 825 -16.52 -2.97 -4.72
N ILE A 826 -17.71 -3.26 -4.20
CA ILE A 826 -18.73 -4.09 -4.87
C ILE A 826 -19.72 -3.16 -5.57
N ILE A 827 -19.74 -3.16 -6.91
CA ILE A 827 -20.74 -2.42 -7.70
C ILE A 827 -22.13 -2.91 -7.33
N LEU A 828 -22.96 -2.04 -6.75
CA LEU A 828 -24.35 -2.30 -6.42
C LEU A 828 -25.25 -2.11 -7.65
N SER A 829 -25.02 -1.03 -8.40
CA SER A 829 -25.86 -0.61 -9.54
C SER A 829 -25.04 0.11 -10.62
N ARG A 830 -25.54 0.04 -11.87
CA ARG A 830 -25.12 0.86 -13.01
C ARG A 830 -26.37 1.45 -13.68
N ASP A 831 -26.48 2.78 -13.78
CA ASP A 831 -27.70 3.47 -14.27
C ASP A 831 -28.99 2.99 -13.56
N GLY A 832 -28.90 2.66 -12.26
CA GLY A 832 -30.01 2.09 -11.47
C GLY A 832 -30.38 0.63 -11.80
N LYS A 833 -29.56 -0.08 -12.59
CA LYS A 833 -29.75 -1.49 -12.97
C LYS A 833 -28.73 -2.39 -12.25
N ALA A 834 -29.00 -3.69 -12.21
CA ALA A 834 -27.99 -4.67 -11.78
C ALA A 834 -26.77 -4.68 -12.73
N PRO A 835 -25.54 -4.90 -12.21
CA PRO A 835 -24.33 -5.00 -13.04
C PRO A 835 -24.37 -6.23 -13.99
N PRO A 836 -23.62 -6.18 -15.11
CA PRO A 836 -23.47 -7.30 -16.05
C PRO A 836 -22.79 -8.50 -15.38
N GLU A 837 -22.93 -9.70 -15.96
CA GLU A 837 -22.47 -10.96 -15.35
C GLU A 837 -20.95 -10.97 -15.05
N TRP A 838 -20.13 -10.24 -15.81
CA TRP A 838 -18.68 -10.11 -15.58
C TRP A 838 -18.26 -9.12 -14.47
N GLU A 839 -19.20 -8.42 -13.83
CA GLU A 839 -18.96 -7.57 -12.64
C GLU A 839 -19.85 -7.95 -11.45
N LYS A 840 -21.03 -8.51 -11.73
CA LYS A 840 -22.00 -9.00 -10.74
C LYS A 840 -21.40 -10.03 -9.79
N TRP A 841 -20.54 -10.92 -10.28
CA TRP A 841 -19.88 -11.92 -9.46
C TRP A 841 -18.55 -11.44 -8.85
N ALA A 842 -18.26 -10.14 -8.92
CA ALA A 842 -16.95 -9.58 -8.61
C ALA A 842 -16.98 -8.42 -7.61
N ARG A 843 -15.80 -8.17 -7.04
CA ARG A 843 -15.37 -6.86 -6.53
C ARG A 843 -14.68 -6.11 -7.70
N LYS A 844 -14.38 -4.82 -7.57
CA LYS A 844 -13.66 -3.99 -8.57
C LYS A 844 -12.86 -2.89 -7.88
N ASP A 845 -11.90 -2.30 -8.57
CA ASP A 845 -11.22 -1.06 -8.16
C ASP A 845 -11.20 0.02 -9.27
N VAL A 846 -11.58 -0.32 -10.51
CA VAL A 846 -11.66 0.62 -11.65
C VAL A 846 -13.06 0.64 -12.26
N TYR A 847 -13.78 1.75 -12.10
CA TYR A 847 -15.19 1.92 -12.46
C TYR A 847 -15.34 2.75 -13.74
N ARG A 848 -15.64 2.10 -14.86
CA ARG A 848 -15.98 2.79 -16.12
C ARG A 848 -17.27 3.59 -15.99
N ILE A 849 -17.23 4.87 -16.36
CA ILE A 849 -18.38 5.72 -16.64
C ILE A 849 -18.18 6.47 -17.97
N GLY A 850 -19.25 6.68 -18.74
CA GLY A 850 -19.09 7.01 -20.16
C GLY A 850 -20.39 7.03 -20.97
N GLN A 851 -20.26 6.94 -22.29
CA GLN A 851 -21.37 6.76 -23.24
C GLN A 851 -21.09 5.69 -24.31
N GLU A 852 -20.02 4.92 -24.09
CA GLU A 852 -19.55 3.81 -24.91
C GLU A 852 -20.15 2.46 -24.50
N ILE A 853 -19.99 1.47 -25.38
CA ILE A 853 -20.32 0.07 -25.12
C ILE A 853 -19.62 -0.47 -23.85
N ASP A 854 -20.39 -1.22 -23.06
CA ASP A 854 -20.03 -1.79 -21.76
C ASP A 854 -19.72 -0.74 -20.67
N SER A 855 -20.33 0.45 -20.73
CA SER A 855 -20.17 1.54 -19.75
C SER A 855 -21.53 2.04 -19.24
N SER A 856 -21.53 2.98 -18.29
CA SER A 856 -22.75 3.59 -17.71
C SER A 856 -22.57 5.08 -17.42
N VAL A 857 -23.66 5.83 -17.23
CA VAL A 857 -23.60 7.25 -16.81
C VAL A 857 -23.22 7.35 -15.34
N ASP A 858 -23.73 6.44 -14.51
CA ASP A 858 -23.35 6.33 -13.10
C ASP A 858 -23.11 4.87 -12.64
N VAL A 859 -22.41 4.75 -11.50
CA VAL A 859 -22.10 3.51 -10.79
C VAL A 859 -22.31 3.75 -9.29
N ASP A 860 -23.21 2.99 -8.66
CA ASP A 860 -23.28 2.88 -7.20
C ASP A 860 -22.36 1.72 -6.75
N MET A 861 -21.48 1.92 -5.77
CA MET A 861 -20.57 0.90 -5.26
C MET A 861 -20.44 0.96 -3.73
N ALA A 862 -20.24 -0.18 -3.08
CA ALA A 862 -19.99 -0.26 -1.63
C ALA A 862 -18.51 -0.56 -1.35
N ILE A 863 -17.86 0.27 -0.52
CA ILE A 863 -16.43 0.15 -0.12
C ILE A 863 -16.34 0.16 1.41
N HIS A 864 -15.40 -0.60 1.99
CA HIS A 864 -15.31 -0.84 3.44
C HIS A 864 -13.96 -0.46 4.02
N PHE A 865 -13.75 0.82 4.35
CA PHE A 865 -12.45 1.35 4.78
C PHE A 865 -11.99 0.79 6.14
N ARG A 866 -11.03 -0.15 6.12
CA ARG A 866 -10.51 -0.94 7.27
C ARG A 866 -9.00 -0.75 7.50
N GLU A 867 -8.47 -1.37 8.57
CA GLU A 867 -7.05 -1.63 8.91
C GLU A 867 -5.99 -0.51 8.96
N PHE A 868 -6.01 0.50 8.09
CA PHE A 868 -4.95 1.51 7.90
C PHE A 868 -5.52 2.92 7.73
N ALA A 869 -4.70 3.95 8.00
CA ALA A 869 -5.10 5.36 7.93
C ALA A 869 -4.18 6.18 7.00
N GLY A 870 -4.49 7.46 6.84
CA GLY A 870 -3.69 8.43 6.09
C GLY A 870 -4.24 8.73 4.69
N THR A 871 -3.39 9.36 3.88
CA THR A 871 -3.79 9.97 2.61
C THR A 871 -3.76 9.01 1.42
N PHE A 872 -4.87 8.97 0.69
CA PHE A 872 -5.09 8.23 -0.55
C PHE A 872 -5.66 9.15 -1.64
N VAL A 873 -5.87 8.62 -2.85
CA VAL A 873 -6.43 9.39 -3.98
C VAL A 873 -7.50 8.61 -4.74
N GLU A 874 -8.30 9.33 -5.53
CA GLU A 874 -9.29 8.81 -6.46
C GLU A 874 -9.16 9.61 -7.76
N HIS A 875 -9.20 8.95 -8.92
CA HIS A 875 -8.90 9.62 -10.20
C HIS A 875 -9.44 8.91 -11.43
N CYS A 876 -9.58 9.66 -12.52
CA CYS A 876 -9.82 9.08 -13.84
C CYS A 876 -8.51 8.51 -14.41
N HIS A 877 -8.44 7.18 -14.53
CA HIS A 877 -7.26 6.45 -15.00
C HIS A 877 -7.06 6.49 -16.54
N ASN A 878 -7.86 7.27 -17.29
CA ASN A 878 -7.32 7.91 -18.49
C ASN A 878 -6.31 8.94 -18.00
N THR A 879 -5.06 8.51 -17.86
CA THR A 879 -3.98 9.24 -17.20
C THR A 879 -3.70 10.63 -17.81
N GLN A 880 -4.09 10.87 -19.07
CA GLN A 880 -4.00 12.21 -19.66
C GLN A 880 -5.01 13.20 -19.04
N HIS A 881 -6.16 12.69 -18.57
CA HIS A 881 -7.10 13.45 -17.74
C HIS A 881 -6.53 13.65 -16.33
N GLU A 882 -5.98 12.59 -15.72
CA GLU A 882 -5.29 12.61 -14.40
C GLU A 882 -4.18 13.67 -14.31
N ASP A 883 -3.36 13.80 -15.36
CA ASP A 883 -2.26 14.78 -15.45
C ASP A 883 -2.74 16.26 -15.60
N ASN A 884 -4.04 16.53 -15.89
CA ASN A 884 -4.54 17.88 -16.22
C ASN A 884 -5.95 18.30 -15.66
N SER A 885 -6.39 18.01 -14.43
CA SER A 885 -5.82 17.11 -13.41
C SER A 885 -6.98 16.44 -12.65
N MET A 886 -7.48 15.34 -13.23
CA MET A 886 -8.72 14.64 -12.86
C MET A 886 -8.55 13.69 -11.68
N LEU A 887 -8.02 14.22 -10.59
CA LEU A 887 -7.63 13.47 -9.40
C LEU A 887 -8.03 14.27 -8.16
N LEU A 888 -8.50 13.57 -7.12
CA LEU A 888 -8.77 14.14 -5.81
C LEU A 888 -8.02 13.38 -4.71
N ARG A 889 -7.84 14.04 -3.57
CA ARG A 889 -7.33 13.43 -2.34
C ARG A 889 -8.47 13.15 -1.36
N TRP A 890 -8.37 12.00 -0.70
CA TRP A 890 -9.18 11.65 0.46
C TRP A 890 -8.28 11.05 1.56
N ASP A 891 -8.62 11.26 2.82
CA ASP A 891 -7.82 10.79 3.97
C ASP A 891 -8.65 9.80 4.80
N ILE A 892 -8.17 8.57 5.01
CA ILE A 892 -8.75 7.69 6.04
C ILE A 892 -8.30 8.22 7.41
N GLU A 893 -9.26 8.61 8.25
CA GLU A 893 -8.98 9.13 9.59
C GLU A 893 -9.02 8.06 10.68
N HIS A 894 -8.20 8.24 11.72
CA HIS A 894 -8.35 7.51 12.97
C HIS A 894 -9.62 7.95 13.73
N PRO A 895 -10.22 7.09 14.59
CA PRO A 895 -11.40 7.45 15.37
C PRO A 895 -11.13 8.67 16.26
N GLY A 896 -12.02 9.66 16.24
CA GLY A 896 -11.85 10.90 17.02
C GLY A 896 -10.73 11.83 16.52
N GLN A 897 -10.24 11.65 15.30
CA GLN A 897 -9.32 12.60 14.67
C GLN A 897 -10.05 13.90 14.32
N PHE A 898 -9.60 15.01 14.91
CA PHE A 898 -10.10 16.35 14.58
C PHE A 898 -9.17 17.12 13.64
N GLN A 899 -7.87 16.82 13.68
CA GLN A 899 -6.80 17.51 12.96
C GLN A 899 -6.58 16.95 11.55
N LEU A 900 -6.18 17.81 10.60
CA LEU A 900 -5.92 17.46 9.21
C LEU A 900 -4.45 17.13 8.97
N MET A 901 -4.17 16.04 8.26
CA MET A 901 -2.81 15.61 7.91
C MET A 901 -2.17 16.59 6.90
N PRO A 902 -0.95 17.09 7.14
CA PRO A 902 -0.30 18.05 6.26
C PRO A 902 0.17 17.41 4.95
N THR A 903 0.27 18.23 3.92
CA THR A 903 0.71 17.82 2.59
C THR A 903 2.23 17.89 2.50
N PRO A 904 2.94 16.81 2.13
CA PRO A 904 4.37 16.86 1.85
C PRO A 904 4.66 17.69 0.60
N LEU A 905 5.76 18.44 0.60
CA LEU A 905 6.29 19.21 -0.52
C LEU A 905 7.77 18.81 -0.76
N PRO A 906 8.04 17.83 -1.65
CA PRO A 906 9.40 17.35 -1.90
C PRO A 906 10.27 18.33 -2.70
N GLY A 907 11.56 18.41 -2.36
CA GLY A 907 12.56 19.19 -3.10
C GLY A 907 13.98 18.69 -2.87
N TRP A 908 14.95 19.25 -3.61
CA TRP A 908 16.37 18.87 -3.52
C TRP A 908 17.04 19.09 -2.15
N ASP A 909 16.40 19.75 -1.19
CA ASP A 909 16.92 19.92 0.17
C ASP A 909 16.27 18.97 1.20
N GLY A 910 15.31 18.16 0.76
CA GLY A 910 14.43 17.35 1.59
C GLY A 910 12.96 17.68 1.34
N VAL A 911 12.07 17.05 2.10
CA VAL A 911 10.62 17.28 2.03
C VAL A 911 10.22 18.26 3.14
N THR A 912 9.45 19.29 2.80
CA THR A 912 8.78 20.18 3.76
C THR A 912 7.29 19.88 3.83
N TYR A 913 6.53 20.59 4.67
CA TYR A 913 5.09 20.36 4.84
C TYR A 913 4.31 21.66 4.80
N VAL A 914 3.08 21.59 4.29
CA VAL A 914 2.09 22.66 4.33
C VAL A 914 0.76 22.15 4.90
N ALA A 915 0.05 23.00 5.64
CA ALA A 915 -1.26 22.67 6.18
C ALA A 915 -2.28 22.46 5.04
N SER A 916 -3.14 21.45 5.20
CA SER A 916 -4.18 21.11 4.22
C SER A 916 -5.49 21.85 4.54
N ALA A 917 -6.28 22.17 3.51
CA ALA A 917 -7.68 22.57 3.61
C ALA A 917 -8.60 21.38 3.31
N ALA A 918 -9.88 21.47 3.68
CA ALA A 918 -10.86 20.41 3.43
C ALA A 918 -12.17 20.99 2.87
N LEU A 919 -12.86 20.22 2.03
CA LEU A 919 -14.22 20.56 1.60
C LEU A 919 -15.19 20.49 2.79
N PRO A 920 -16.27 21.30 2.83
CA PRO A 920 -17.22 21.28 3.94
C PRO A 920 -17.83 19.90 4.25
N THR A 921 -18.10 19.09 3.22
CA THR A 921 -18.75 17.77 3.33
C THR A 921 -17.81 16.62 3.68
N PHE A 922 -16.50 16.86 3.81
CA PHE A 922 -15.49 15.79 3.80
C PHE A 922 -15.76 14.66 4.82
N ARG A 923 -16.19 14.98 6.04
CA ARG A 923 -16.57 14.01 7.09
C ARG A 923 -18.05 13.58 7.07
N THR A 924 -18.95 14.36 6.48
CA THR A 924 -20.40 14.11 6.53
C THR A 924 -20.89 13.28 5.36
N GLY A 925 -20.40 13.55 4.14
CA GLY A 925 -21.09 13.20 2.89
C GLY A 925 -22.01 14.34 2.44
N GLY A 926 -22.75 14.11 1.36
CA GLY A 926 -23.72 15.06 0.81
C GLY A 926 -25.11 14.95 1.46
N ASP A 927 -25.78 16.09 1.59
CA ASP A 927 -27.13 16.18 2.16
C ASP A 927 -28.20 15.66 1.19
N ASP A 928 -28.52 14.37 1.29
CA ASP A 928 -29.69 13.80 0.61
C ASP A 928 -30.96 14.19 1.41
N GLU A 929 -31.60 15.33 1.04
CA GLU A 929 -32.68 16.05 1.76
C GLU A 929 -33.95 15.22 2.12
N ASN A 930 -33.96 13.90 1.88
CA ASN A 930 -35.11 13.02 2.06
C ASN A 930 -34.98 12.04 3.25
N HIS A 931 -33.87 12.05 4.01
CA HIS A 931 -33.60 11.06 5.08
C HIS A 931 -33.32 11.63 6.49
N GLU A 932 -33.64 12.91 6.78
CA GLU A 932 -33.80 13.34 8.18
C GLU A 932 -35.00 12.64 8.83
N GLY A 933 -34.72 11.72 9.75
CA GLY A 933 -35.68 11.30 10.78
C GLY A 933 -35.80 12.34 11.90
N ASP A 934 -36.71 12.11 12.86
CA ASP A 934 -36.75 12.93 14.07
C ASP A 934 -35.40 12.84 14.82
N ASN A 935 -34.73 13.99 14.98
CA ASN A 935 -33.36 14.07 15.50
C ASN A 935 -33.14 13.25 16.78
N GLN A 936 -32.33 12.20 16.67
CA GLN A 936 -32.00 11.30 17.75
C GLN A 936 -31.05 11.98 18.75
N LYS A 937 -31.14 11.59 20.02
CA LYS A 937 -30.30 12.18 21.07
C LYS A 937 -28.89 11.57 21.01
N PRO A 938 -27.83 12.37 21.25
CA PRO A 938 -26.50 11.83 21.42
C PRO A 938 -26.42 10.85 22.59
N VAL A 939 -25.52 9.88 22.47
CA VAL A 939 -25.23 8.85 23.46
C VAL A 939 -23.94 9.23 24.17
N ALA A 940 -24.06 9.70 25.41
CA ALA A 940 -22.91 10.01 26.25
C ALA A 940 -22.48 8.79 27.08
N ASN A 941 -21.18 8.50 27.13
CA ASN A 941 -20.61 7.28 27.71
C ASN A 941 -19.75 7.56 28.97
N PRO A 942 -19.66 6.62 29.94
CA PRO A 942 -18.90 6.85 31.17
C PRO A 942 -17.39 6.97 30.96
N ASP A 943 -16.77 7.93 31.67
CA ASP A 943 -15.34 8.24 31.62
C ASP A 943 -14.59 7.78 32.88
N SER A 944 -13.27 7.62 32.75
CA SER A 944 -12.39 7.56 33.92
C SER A 944 -11.05 8.25 33.70
N ALA A 945 -10.48 8.78 34.78
CA ALA A 945 -9.16 9.41 34.77
C ALA A 945 -8.42 9.19 36.09
N THR A 946 -7.14 9.55 36.13
CA THR A 946 -6.34 9.59 37.37
C THR A 946 -5.74 10.97 37.58
N SER A 947 -5.54 11.36 38.85
CA SER A 947 -4.97 12.66 39.22
C SER A 947 -4.10 12.54 40.48
N ASN A 948 -3.22 13.51 40.68
CA ASN A 948 -2.26 13.57 41.78
C ASN A 948 -2.43 14.89 42.55
N ASN A 949 -2.11 14.90 43.85
CA ASN A 949 -2.35 16.03 44.76
C ASN A 949 -2.12 17.43 44.15
N GLY A 950 -3.22 18.20 44.03
CA GLY A 950 -3.20 19.60 43.59
C GLY A 950 -2.92 19.85 42.11
N GLN A 951 -2.89 18.83 41.24
CA GLN A 951 -2.72 18.99 39.80
C GLN A 951 -4.06 18.82 39.05
N PRO A 952 -4.56 19.84 38.33
CA PRO A 952 -5.70 19.68 37.44
C PRO A 952 -5.43 18.63 36.35
N VAL A 953 -6.47 17.92 35.95
CA VAL A 953 -6.46 17.01 34.80
C VAL A 953 -7.57 17.39 33.83
N THR A 954 -7.23 17.49 32.55
CA THR A 954 -8.18 17.71 31.46
C THR A 954 -8.62 16.36 30.91
N ILE A 955 -9.93 16.12 30.88
CA ILE A 955 -10.58 14.89 30.43
C ILE A 955 -11.38 15.25 29.18
N ASN A 956 -11.08 14.60 28.06
CA ASN A 956 -11.86 14.76 26.83
C ASN A 956 -13.08 13.85 26.89
N VAL A 957 -14.09 14.25 27.66
CA VAL A 957 -15.25 13.40 27.96
C VAL A 957 -16.02 12.99 26.70
N LEU A 958 -16.13 13.89 25.72
CA LEU A 958 -16.77 13.63 24.42
C LEU A 958 -15.96 12.67 23.50
N ALA A 959 -14.92 11.99 23.99
CA ALA A 959 -14.05 11.12 23.17
C ALA A 959 -14.67 9.75 22.86
N ASN A 960 -15.59 9.28 23.71
CA ASN A 960 -16.32 8.02 23.55
C ASN A 960 -17.84 8.26 23.32
N ASP A 961 -18.23 9.51 23.10
CA ASP A 961 -19.61 9.91 22.84
C ASP A 961 -19.91 9.88 21.34
N THR A 962 -21.15 9.55 20.98
CA THR A 962 -21.59 9.50 19.58
C THR A 962 -22.96 10.15 19.41
N ASP A 963 -23.17 10.79 18.26
CA ASP A 963 -24.51 11.17 17.82
C ASP A 963 -25.04 10.14 16.81
N PRO A 964 -26.23 9.55 16.99
CA PRO A 964 -26.75 8.52 16.08
C PRO A 964 -26.97 9.01 14.64
N ASP A 965 -27.26 10.30 14.47
CA ASP A 965 -27.53 10.94 13.18
C ASP A 965 -26.34 11.78 12.68
N GLY A 966 -25.24 11.85 13.45
CA GLY A 966 -24.00 12.51 13.08
C GLY A 966 -23.96 14.03 13.28
N ASN A 967 -24.85 14.61 14.10
CA ASN A 967 -24.97 16.06 14.35
C ASN A 967 -23.80 16.64 15.17
N LEU A 968 -22.60 16.66 14.59
CA LEU A 968 -21.37 17.14 15.20
C LEU A 968 -21.15 18.65 14.95
N PRO A 969 -20.41 19.37 15.81
CA PRO A 969 -19.69 18.89 17.00
C PRO A 969 -20.59 18.73 18.23
N LEU A 970 -20.34 17.67 18.99
CA LEU A 970 -20.87 17.53 20.35
C LEU A 970 -20.29 18.61 21.28
N LYS A 971 -21.07 18.98 22.30
CA LYS A 971 -20.76 19.99 23.32
C LYS A 971 -21.03 19.42 24.72
N VAL A 972 -20.20 19.74 25.70
CA VAL A 972 -20.41 19.37 27.11
C VAL A 972 -21.44 20.32 27.73
N VAL A 973 -22.60 19.80 28.11
CA VAL A 973 -23.66 20.52 28.84
C VAL A 973 -23.96 19.83 30.19
N ASP A 974 -24.75 20.49 31.04
CA ASP A 974 -25.23 19.97 32.34
C ASP A 974 -24.15 19.35 33.25
N LEU A 975 -22.92 19.89 33.19
CA LEU A 975 -21.78 19.45 34.00
C LEU A 975 -22.03 19.71 35.50
N ASN A 976 -22.26 18.62 36.24
CA ASN A 976 -22.45 18.64 37.68
C ASN A 976 -21.12 18.64 38.43
N GLN A 977 -21.10 19.18 39.65
CA GLN A 977 -19.91 19.17 40.52
C GLN A 977 -19.78 17.82 41.28
N PRO A 978 -18.55 17.37 41.58
CA PRO A 978 -18.32 16.22 42.46
C PRO A 978 -18.70 16.52 43.93
N ASP A 979 -18.75 15.49 44.77
CA ASP A 979 -19.05 15.63 46.21
C ASP A 979 -18.22 16.74 46.89
N SER A 980 -18.84 17.45 47.82
CA SER A 980 -18.19 18.52 48.60
C SER A 980 -16.88 18.05 49.24
N GLY A 981 -15.78 18.75 48.94
CA GLY A 981 -14.43 18.42 49.40
C GLY A 981 -13.63 17.51 48.45
N LYS A 982 -14.23 16.94 47.40
CA LYS A 982 -13.54 16.09 46.39
C LYS A 982 -13.05 16.88 45.16
N GLY A 983 -12.73 18.16 45.29
CA GLY A 983 -12.28 19.03 44.19
C GLY A 983 -13.43 19.78 43.51
N MET A 984 -13.18 20.27 42.30
CA MET A 984 -14.14 21.02 41.45
C MET A 984 -13.96 20.65 39.98
N VAL A 985 -14.99 20.86 39.16
CA VAL A 985 -14.92 20.71 37.70
C VAL A 985 -15.32 22.00 36.97
N SER A 986 -14.77 22.19 35.77
CA SER A 986 -15.14 23.23 34.81
C SER A 986 -15.04 22.66 33.39
N THR A 987 -15.61 23.33 32.38
CA THR A 987 -15.52 22.91 30.97
C THR A 987 -15.13 24.07 30.07
N ASP A 988 -14.41 23.78 28.99
CA ASP A 988 -14.14 24.70 27.87
C ASP A 988 -15.24 24.65 26.78
N GLY A 989 -16.26 23.81 26.98
CA GLY A 989 -17.34 23.49 26.03
C GLY A 989 -17.17 22.12 25.37
N VAL A 990 -15.96 21.54 25.38
CA VAL A 990 -15.62 20.26 24.73
C VAL A 990 -14.96 19.28 25.70
N ARG A 991 -14.21 19.77 26.69
CA ARG A 991 -13.44 19.00 27.67
C ARG A 991 -13.78 19.41 29.09
N VAL A 992 -13.69 18.49 30.04
CA VAL A 992 -13.83 18.78 31.47
C VAL A 992 -12.47 18.87 32.14
N ILE A 993 -12.21 19.98 32.83
CA ILE A 993 -11.03 20.18 33.67
C ILE A 993 -11.43 19.89 35.11
N TYR A 994 -10.98 18.74 35.64
CA TYR A 994 -11.13 18.38 37.05
C TYR A 994 -9.92 18.89 37.85
N THR A 995 -10.17 19.68 38.89
CA THR A 995 -9.15 20.20 39.82
C THR A 995 -9.33 19.55 41.20
N PRO A 996 -8.41 18.69 41.65
CA PRO A 996 -8.46 18.11 42.99
C PRO A 996 -8.12 19.13 44.08
N PRO A 997 -8.42 18.85 45.36
CA PRO A 997 -7.96 19.67 46.48
C PRO A 997 -6.44 19.81 46.51
N ALA A 998 -5.94 20.98 46.91
CA ALA A 998 -4.50 21.25 47.01
C ALA A 998 -3.78 20.42 48.11
N THR A 999 -4.53 19.81 49.02
CA THR A 999 -4.02 18.94 50.09
C THR A 999 -4.94 17.74 50.24
N ILE A 1000 -4.42 16.56 49.92
CA ILE A 1000 -5.11 15.27 49.96
C ILE A 1000 -4.51 14.44 51.11
N PRO A 1001 -5.24 14.22 52.22
CA PRO A 1001 -4.72 13.47 53.37
C PRO A 1001 -4.72 11.96 53.13
N GLU A 1002 -5.68 11.44 52.35
CA GLU A 1002 -5.86 10.03 51.99
C GLU A 1002 -6.42 9.96 50.55
N PRO A 1003 -6.13 8.92 49.77
CA PRO A 1003 -6.61 8.79 48.38
C PRO A 1003 -8.14 8.59 48.31
N PHE A 1004 -8.77 9.10 47.25
CA PHE A 1004 -10.22 9.03 47.05
C PHE A 1004 -10.61 9.03 45.56
N THR A 1005 -11.85 8.64 45.26
CA THR A 1005 -12.46 8.80 43.93
C THR A 1005 -13.45 9.96 43.95
N ALA A 1006 -13.24 10.95 43.07
CA ALA A 1006 -14.23 11.94 42.70
C ALA A 1006 -15.13 11.37 41.60
N THR A 1007 -16.42 11.62 41.69
CA THR A 1007 -17.40 11.21 40.68
C THR A 1007 -18.32 12.39 40.40
N PHE A 1008 -18.59 12.65 39.13
CA PHE A 1008 -19.48 13.70 38.65
C PHE A 1008 -20.13 13.28 37.32
N THR A 1009 -21.08 14.07 36.82
CA THR A 1009 -21.80 13.77 35.58
C THR A 1009 -21.81 14.96 34.63
N TYR A 1010 -22.02 14.69 33.35
CA TYR A 1010 -22.27 15.66 32.29
C TYR A 1010 -23.25 15.05 31.27
N ASN A 1011 -23.75 15.86 30.35
CA ASN A 1011 -24.48 15.40 29.18
C ASN A 1011 -23.79 15.90 27.91
N ALA A 1012 -23.86 15.12 26.83
CA ALA A 1012 -23.55 15.61 25.50
C ALA A 1012 -24.76 16.36 24.93
N SER A 1013 -24.51 17.46 24.25
CA SER A 1013 -25.47 18.13 23.37
C SER A 1013 -24.94 18.12 21.95
N ASP A 1014 -25.80 17.83 20.98
CA ASP A 1014 -25.44 17.80 19.57
C ASP A 1014 -25.45 19.20 18.90
N ALA A 1015 -25.30 19.26 17.59
CA ALA A 1015 -25.37 20.49 16.80
C ALA A 1015 -26.80 21.06 16.62
N LYS A 1016 -27.85 20.27 16.89
CA LYS A 1016 -29.28 20.66 16.86
C LYS A 1016 -29.86 20.88 18.26
N ASP A 1017 -29.00 20.98 19.26
CA ASP A 1017 -29.26 21.18 20.70
C ASP A 1017 -30.13 20.09 21.37
N ALA A 1018 -30.14 18.86 20.83
CA ALA A 1018 -30.66 17.69 21.54
C ALA A 1018 -29.63 17.17 22.55
N VAL A 1019 -30.11 16.77 23.73
CA VAL A 1019 -29.27 16.44 24.90
C VAL A 1019 -29.39 14.97 25.28
N SER A 1020 -28.25 14.34 25.55
CA SER A 1020 -28.07 12.94 25.93
C SER A 1020 -28.73 12.56 27.27
N ASN A 1021 -28.68 11.27 27.63
CA ASN A 1021 -28.72 10.86 29.03
C ASN A 1021 -27.37 11.21 29.72
N PRO A 1022 -27.34 11.45 31.05
CA PRO A 1022 -26.13 11.88 31.74
C PRO A 1022 -25.08 10.74 31.83
N ALA A 1023 -23.88 11.01 31.34
CA ALA A 1023 -22.69 10.18 31.51
C ALA A 1023 -22.04 10.43 32.88
N THR A 1024 -21.26 9.47 33.36
CA THR A 1024 -20.58 9.53 34.67
C THR A 1024 -19.07 9.48 34.51
N VAL A 1025 -18.38 10.48 35.04
CA VAL A 1025 -16.91 10.58 35.05
C VAL A 1025 -16.38 10.17 36.43
N SER A 1026 -15.40 9.27 36.48
CA SER A 1026 -14.76 8.82 37.72
C SER A 1026 -13.26 9.11 37.74
N VAL A 1027 -12.81 10.01 38.62
CA VAL A 1027 -11.40 10.40 38.76
C VAL A 1027 -10.82 9.84 40.06
N ALA A 1028 -9.88 8.90 39.95
CA ALA A 1028 -9.15 8.38 41.09
C ALA A 1028 -7.96 9.29 41.43
N VAL A 1029 -7.88 9.78 42.67
CA VAL A 1029 -6.90 10.79 43.09
C VAL A 1029 -5.96 10.25 44.14
N SER A 1030 -4.65 10.34 43.88
CA SER A 1030 -3.60 9.76 44.74
C SER A 1030 -3.02 10.74 45.77
N ALA A 1031 -2.65 10.20 46.93
CA ALA A 1031 -1.88 10.90 47.96
C ALA A 1031 -0.36 10.81 47.67
N PRO A 1032 0.46 11.82 48.05
CA PRO A 1032 1.86 11.90 47.65
C PRO A 1032 2.75 10.81 48.27
N ALA A 1033 3.62 10.20 47.45
CA ALA A 1033 4.55 9.17 47.89
C ALA A 1033 5.65 9.73 48.84
N VAL A 1034 5.86 9.05 49.98
CA VAL A 1034 6.86 9.44 50.99
C VAL A 1034 8.28 9.12 50.50
N ASN A 1035 8.92 10.12 49.89
CA ASN A 1035 10.31 10.02 49.45
C ASN A 1035 11.29 10.34 50.59
N GLU A 1036 11.62 9.32 51.40
CA GLU A 1036 12.65 9.35 52.44
C GLU A 1036 13.40 8.01 52.51
N ASP A 1037 14.73 8.08 52.55
CA ASP A 1037 15.62 6.94 52.83
C ASP A 1037 16.00 6.93 54.30
N LEU A 1038 15.18 6.23 55.09
CA LEU A 1038 15.43 5.94 56.50
C LEU A 1038 16.19 4.62 56.60
N VAL A 1039 17.41 4.63 57.12
CA VAL A 1039 18.31 3.47 57.19
C VAL A 1039 18.77 3.26 58.63
N VAL A 1040 18.72 2.02 59.12
CA VAL A 1040 19.32 1.62 60.40
C VAL A 1040 20.70 1.04 60.15
N THR A 1041 21.74 1.62 60.76
CA THR A 1041 23.13 1.15 60.61
C THR A 1041 23.61 0.31 61.79
N SER A 1042 22.96 0.43 62.95
CA SER A 1042 23.19 -0.44 64.11
C SER A 1042 21.96 -0.46 65.02
N ALA A 1043 21.63 -1.63 65.56
CA ALA A 1043 20.60 -1.81 66.57
C ALA A 1043 21.07 -2.85 67.59
N VAL A 1044 21.53 -2.39 68.77
CA VAL A 1044 22.11 -3.24 69.81
C VAL A 1044 21.38 -3.05 71.13
N VAL A 1045 21.23 -4.13 71.89
CA VAL A 1045 20.85 -4.09 73.31
C VAL A 1045 21.89 -4.83 74.14
N THR A 1046 22.29 -4.25 75.27
CA THR A 1046 23.24 -4.86 76.22
C THR A 1046 22.58 -5.05 77.57
N ALA A 1047 22.60 -6.29 78.08
CA ALA A 1047 22.11 -6.61 79.42
C ALA A 1047 23.04 -6.07 80.52
N ARG A 1048 22.46 -5.59 81.62
CA ARG A 1048 23.15 -5.04 82.79
C ARG A 1048 22.55 -5.62 84.08
N SER A 1049 23.29 -5.53 85.18
CA SER A 1049 22.82 -5.96 86.50
C SER A 1049 21.53 -5.24 86.93
N ASN A 1050 20.75 -5.92 87.79
CA ASN A 1050 19.47 -5.45 88.32
C ASN A 1050 18.41 -5.18 87.23
N SER A 1051 18.28 -6.11 86.27
CA SER A 1051 17.29 -6.08 85.17
C SER A 1051 17.28 -4.77 84.39
N ARG A 1052 18.48 -4.28 84.06
CA ARG A 1052 18.68 -3.08 83.24
C ARG A 1052 19.15 -3.45 81.83
N TYR A 1053 18.68 -2.72 80.83
CA TYR A 1053 19.03 -2.95 79.43
C TYR A 1053 19.40 -1.63 78.79
N THR A 1054 20.63 -1.52 78.26
CA THR A 1054 21.07 -0.37 77.49
C THR A 1054 20.82 -0.64 76.01
N TRP A 1055 19.95 0.15 75.38
CA TRP A 1055 19.61 0.09 73.96
C TRP A 1055 20.40 1.19 73.25
N ASP A 1056 21.16 0.82 72.22
CA ASP A 1056 21.96 1.75 71.42
C ASP A 1056 21.67 1.50 69.94
N LEU A 1057 20.99 2.46 69.33
CA LEU A 1057 20.42 2.41 67.98
C LEU A 1057 20.96 3.58 67.18
N SER A 1058 21.41 3.36 65.95
CA SER A 1058 21.86 4.44 65.08
C SER A 1058 21.58 4.17 63.61
N GLY A 1059 21.53 5.25 62.83
CA GLY A 1059 21.28 5.18 61.40
C GLY A 1059 21.41 6.53 60.71
N THR A 1060 20.86 6.60 59.49
CA THR A 1060 20.75 7.81 58.69
C THR A 1060 19.33 8.03 58.20
N THR A 1061 18.99 9.29 57.92
CA THR A 1061 17.84 9.68 57.10
C THR A 1061 18.33 10.61 55.99
N SER A 1062 17.77 10.51 54.78
CA SER A 1062 18.00 11.51 53.71
C SER A 1062 17.29 12.86 53.96
N ARG A 1063 16.48 12.98 55.02
CA ARG A 1063 15.78 14.21 55.42
C ARG A 1063 16.07 14.57 56.88
N GLY A 1064 17.05 15.44 57.11
CA GLY A 1064 17.43 15.89 58.45
C GLY A 1064 16.50 16.96 59.05
N THR A 1065 16.24 18.03 58.29
CA THR A 1065 15.49 19.21 58.77
C THR A 1065 14.01 18.88 58.98
N GLY A 1066 13.48 19.22 60.17
CA GLY A 1066 12.07 19.02 60.52
C GLY A 1066 11.67 17.56 60.82
N ASN A 1067 12.60 16.61 60.76
CA ASN A 1067 12.32 15.21 61.03
C ASN A 1067 12.28 14.92 62.54
N THR A 1068 11.40 14.02 62.96
CA THR A 1068 11.39 13.43 64.31
C THR A 1068 11.41 11.92 64.15
N ILE A 1069 12.52 11.28 64.53
CA ILE A 1069 12.68 9.83 64.44
C ILE A 1069 12.44 9.23 65.82
N THR A 1070 11.53 8.27 65.92
CA THR A 1070 11.23 7.51 67.16
C THR A 1070 11.47 6.02 66.96
N ALA A 1071 11.69 5.29 68.05
CA ALA A 1071 11.97 3.84 67.99
C ALA A 1071 11.19 3.04 69.05
N THR A 1072 10.68 1.88 68.65
CA THR A 1072 9.94 0.96 69.52
C THR A 1072 10.51 -0.46 69.41
N ALA A 1073 10.91 -1.05 70.55
CA ALA A 1073 11.53 -2.38 70.64
C ALA A 1073 10.53 -3.45 71.08
N SER A 1074 10.62 -4.68 70.55
CA SER A 1074 9.85 -5.81 71.04
C SER A 1074 10.48 -6.44 72.29
N THR A 1075 9.86 -6.21 73.45
CA THR A 1075 10.29 -6.76 74.75
C THR A 1075 9.43 -7.93 75.19
N THR A 1076 9.85 -8.65 76.24
CA THR A 1076 9.07 -9.75 76.84
C THR A 1076 7.72 -9.33 77.42
N ALA A 1077 7.44 -8.04 77.59
CA ALA A 1077 6.15 -7.50 78.03
C ALA A 1077 5.40 -6.73 76.92
N GLY A 1078 5.82 -6.86 75.66
CA GLY A 1078 5.26 -6.15 74.51
C GLY A 1078 6.13 -5.01 73.98
N PRO A 1079 5.58 -4.13 73.11
CA PRO A 1079 6.33 -3.04 72.50
C PRO A 1079 6.72 -1.96 73.51
N LEU A 1080 8.02 -1.67 73.62
CA LEU A 1080 8.58 -0.61 74.48
C LEU A 1080 9.08 0.55 73.62
N ASN A 1081 8.47 1.72 73.78
CA ASN A 1081 8.95 2.95 73.13
C ASN A 1081 10.25 3.42 73.81
N LEU A 1082 11.30 3.59 73.03
CA LEU A 1082 12.65 3.99 73.47
C LEU A 1082 12.91 5.50 73.31
N GLY A 1083 11.90 6.26 72.85
CA GLY A 1083 11.93 7.71 72.71
C GLY A 1083 12.36 8.20 71.33
N THR A 1084 12.72 9.48 71.29
CA THR A 1084 13.12 10.22 70.08
C THR A 1084 14.64 10.21 69.92
N ALA A 1085 15.11 10.08 68.67
CA ALA A 1085 16.52 10.12 68.33
C ALA A 1085 17.11 11.54 68.36
N SER A 1086 18.34 11.65 68.85
CA SER A 1086 19.19 12.82 68.60
C SER A 1086 19.63 12.80 67.14
N LEU A 1087 19.34 13.87 66.40
CA LEU A 1087 19.71 14.05 65.00
C LEU A 1087 20.93 14.98 64.86
N VAL A 1088 21.89 14.56 64.03
CA VAL A 1088 23.09 15.32 63.67
C VAL A 1088 23.08 15.50 62.14
N PRO A 1089 22.85 16.72 61.62
CA PRO A 1089 22.72 16.97 60.18
C PRO A 1089 23.98 16.60 59.38
N ILE A 1090 23.79 16.08 58.17
CA ILE A 1090 24.84 15.79 57.18
C ILE A 1090 24.28 16.05 55.78
N GLY A 1091 24.68 17.19 55.18
CA GLY A 1091 24.07 17.64 53.92
C GLY A 1091 22.57 17.93 54.11
N THR A 1092 21.74 17.39 53.22
CA THR A 1092 20.26 17.42 53.34
C THR A 1092 19.72 16.41 54.36
N GLY A 1093 20.49 15.38 54.69
CA GLY A 1093 20.13 14.32 55.62
C GLY A 1093 20.60 14.55 57.05
N ALA A 1094 20.53 13.51 57.86
CA ALA A 1094 21.09 13.47 59.21
C ALA A 1094 21.49 12.04 59.60
N ARG A 1095 22.52 11.91 60.44
CA ARG A 1095 22.68 10.72 61.30
C ARG A 1095 21.75 10.86 62.50
N TRP A 1096 21.13 9.77 62.91
CA TRP A 1096 20.28 9.72 64.10
C TRP A 1096 20.81 8.66 65.07
N ARG A 1097 20.64 8.90 66.38
CA ARG A 1097 20.99 7.93 67.43
C ARG A 1097 20.02 7.98 68.61
N ILE A 1098 19.66 6.82 69.14
CA ILE A 1098 18.97 6.64 70.42
C ILE A 1098 19.89 5.80 71.30
N SER A 1099 20.24 6.31 72.48
CA SER A 1099 21.00 5.59 73.50
C SER A 1099 20.29 5.75 74.84
N VAL A 1100 19.55 4.73 75.27
CA VAL A 1100 18.69 4.79 76.46
C VAL A 1100 18.88 3.53 77.32
N THR A 1101 18.80 3.65 78.64
CA THR A 1101 18.81 2.48 79.54
C THR A 1101 17.48 2.35 80.25
N THR A 1102 16.83 1.19 80.11
CA THR A 1102 15.53 0.89 80.70
C THR A 1102 15.65 -0.16 81.81
N THR A 1103 14.64 -0.24 82.68
CA THR A 1103 14.53 -1.21 83.78
C THR A 1103 13.30 -2.10 83.60
N GLY A 1104 13.43 -3.40 83.85
CA GLY A 1104 12.31 -4.35 83.82
C GLY A 1104 12.40 -5.30 82.62
N SER A 1105 11.51 -5.13 81.65
CA SER A 1105 11.31 -6.05 80.53
C SER A 1105 12.47 -6.00 79.53
N GLY A 1106 13.18 -7.12 79.38
CA GLY A 1106 14.26 -7.30 78.42
C GLY A 1106 13.78 -7.57 77.00
N PRO A 1107 14.71 -7.69 76.02
CA PRO A 1107 14.39 -8.07 74.65
C PRO A 1107 13.58 -9.37 74.58
N SER A 1108 12.63 -9.43 73.64
CA SER A 1108 11.92 -10.67 73.30
C SER A 1108 12.88 -11.72 72.66
N PRO A 1109 12.51 -13.00 72.52
CA PRO A 1109 13.41 -14.05 72.03
C PRO A 1109 13.97 -13.85 70.61
N ASN A 1110 13.29 -13.05 69.78
CA ASN A 1110 13.79 -12.58 68.48
C ASN A 1110 13.52 -11.07 68.41
N PRO A 1111 14.37 -10.25 69.06
CA PRO A 1111 14.05 -8.85 69.30
C PRO A 1111 14.19 -8.04 68.02
N THR A 1112 13.27 -7.09 67.83
CA THR A 1112 13.17 -6.21 66.67
C THR A 1112 12.98 -4.78 67.12
N ILE A 1113 13.53 -3.84 66.37
CA ILE A 1113 13.30 -2.41 66.53
C ILE A 1113 12.55 -1.89 65.31
N THR A 1114 11.43 -1.21 65.54
CA THR A 1114 10.71 -0.44 64.53
C THR A 1114 11.09 1.03 64.70
N ILE A 1115 11.72 1.61 63.69
CA ILE A 1115 12.06 3.02 63.60
C ILE A 1115 11.00 3.73 62.74
N LYS A 1116 10.46 4.85 63.20
CA LYS A 1116 9.48 5.66 62.46
C LYS A 1116 9.89 7.12 62.39
N SER A 1117 9.84 7.67 61.17
CA SER A 1117 10.02 9.09 60.84
C SER A 1117 8.70 9.87 60.94
N ALA A 1118 8.81 11.17 61.23
CA ALA A 1118 7.70 12.12 61.20
C ALA A 1118 7.06 12.25 59.82
N PHE A 1119 7.82 11.98 58.75
CA PHE A 1119 7.32 12.00 57.37
C PHE A 1119 6.63 10.69 56.95
N GLY A 1120 6.45 9.74 57.87
CA GLY A 1120 5.67 8.51 57.67
C GLY A 1120 6.50 7.26 57.35
N LYS A 1121 7.74 7.40 56.88
CA LYS A 1121 8.64 6.27 56.61
C LYS A 1121 8.86 5.45 57.88
N THR A 1122 8.68 4.13 57.77
CA THR A 1122 8.82 3.18 58.88
C THR A 1122 9.71 2.03 58.43
N VAL A 1123 10.67 1.62 59.26
CA VAL A 1123 11.65 0.55 58.97
C VAL A 1123 11.84 -0.32 60.20
N THR A 1124 11.74 -1.64 60.04
CA THR A 1124 11.90 -2.62 61.12
C THR A 1124 13.11 -3.50 60.87
N VAL A 1125 14.01 -3.63 61.85
CA VAL A 1125 15.20 -4.50 61.76
C VAL A 1125 15.36 -5.35 63.04
N PRO A 1126 16.03 -6.51 62.99
CA PRO A 1126 16.41 -7.25 64.20
C PRO A 1126 17.40 -6.46 65.07
N ILE A 1127 17.33 -6.68 66.38
CA ILE A 1127 18.27 -6.14 67.38
C ILE A 1127 19.28 -7.22 67.73
N VAL A 1128 20.57 -6.86 67.77
CA VAL A 1128 21.63 -7.75 68.29
C VAL A 1128 21.68 -7.61 69.82
N SER A 1129 21.55 -8.73 70.54
CA SER A 1129 21.66 -8.75 72.01
C SER A 1129 23.06 -9.17 72.47
N HIS A 1130 23.56 -8.50 73.51
CA HIS A 1130 24.86 -8.74 74.16
C HIS A 1130 24.71 -8.76 75.70
#